data_AF-A0A6H5HLM5-F1
#
_entry.id   AF-A0A6H5HLM5-F1
#
_cell.length_a   1.000
_cell.length_b   1.000
_cell.length_c   1.000
_cell.angle_alpha   90.00
_cell.angle_beta   90.00
_cell.angle_gamma   90.00
#
_symmetry.space_group_name_H-M   'P 1'
#
loop_
_entity.id
_entity.type
_entity.pdbx_description
1 polymer ?
#
loop_
_entity_poly.entity_id
_entity_poly.type
_entity_poly.pdbx_seq_one_letter_code
_entity_poly.pdbx_strand_id
1 'polypeptide(L)'
;MFSCTHCNYLTEYKRSMVRHLENIHIKPKTQKPRDTGPPTVSCTMCQYLSCTRTQMREHYSQVHDVNCSAQSLTFENTEAFEEWKSRIESEEISRFIKSTKARQSKTTIRQVYFCHRDGHFKSLGTGKRNLKRLGSNKINGCCPAEIKSFVNLASGAVSVQYIPTHVGHTNDLGRLPLPPSSRKEIARKLSEGVRSSKIISSIRDSVRDNPQDRQRLVTRQDVANVARTFKCKNRVVRHASDATSVDSWVAETRDSSNTVRFYKPRGTTLPDYPALTDDDFVLILANEYQVQMLESQGKNIICFDRVRGTGADHFELTTLLTVDETHKGFPCFFMVSNRSDTTIMALLALVVKDALGHEINTTTIMTDMSDIYSQGWSSVMPAPVHRLYCSWHVLNAWRENLVKISHPECREPVYKTLKALLEEVDKTVFSCSLQLAIYELKNDPVTVEFGQYFVQEFGNNVARWACCHQLHLDVNTNMFLESMHETLEYVYSGGKKQKPLDKAIPALMEFTRDKISKLWIALHKGGDRSKLIAIKKGHEHALTVSEFCVAPNNGNGWLVKSGDSDDFHVVTDCNESCNCALRCDDCQCCIHRYKCSCKDSATKWNMCEHIHLMNLQNSSTLLELDEGVLNEVIVNTSEVDSFEESLQSLDDLYHSIRSGLKTVSDIAFFKDHIEKYVFSIFEQQNASVLHFEQ
;
A
#
# COMPACT_ATOMS: atom_id res chain seq x y z
N MET A 1 -29.34 -66.48 -34.05
CA MET A 1 -29.69 -65.06 -33.86
C MET A 1 -30.89 -64.96 -32.94
N PHE A 2 -30.89 -64.01 -32.01
CA PHE A 2 -32.06 -63.66 -31.21
C PHE A 2 -32.95 -62.74 -32.03
N SER A 3 -34.25 -63.05 -32.15
CA SER A 3 -35.28 -62.22 -32.77
C SER A 3 -36.19 -61.59 -31.72
N CYS A 4 -36.54 -60.32 -31.91
CA CYS A 4 -37.49 -59.66 -31.04
C CYS A 4 -38.91 -60.15 -31.32
N THR A 5 -39.72 -60.35 -30.28
CA THR A 5 -41.12 -60.82 -30.41
C THR A 5 -42.11 -59.69 -30.72
N HIS A 6 -41.66 -58.43 -30.67
CA HIS A 6 -42.51 -57.24 -30.82
C HIS A 6 -42.13 -56.37 -32.03
N CYS A 7 -41.01 -56.64 -32.72
CA CYS A 7 -40.63 -55.99 -33.97
C CYS A 7 -39.61 -56.84 -34.74
N ASN A 8 -39.25 -56.40 -35.96
CA ASN A 8 -38.34 -57.13 -36.86
C ASN A 8 -36.84 -57.04 -36.48
N TYR A 9 -36.50 -56.72 -35.23
CA TYR A 9 -35.11 -56.58 -34.80
C TYR A 9 -34.45 -57.94 -34.53
N LEU A 10 -33.25 -58.13 -35.08
CA LEU A 10 -32.43 -59.33 -34.98
C LEU A 10 -31.03 -58.99 -34.46
N THR A 11 -30.48 -59.82 -33.58
CA THR A 11 -29.11 -59.64 -33.06
C THR A 11 -28.48 -60.97 -32.67
N GLU A 12 -27.16 -61.09 -32.80
CA GLU A 12 -26.41 -62.28 -32.39
C GLU A 12 -26.20 -62.36 -30.87
N TYR A 13 -26.31 -61.22 -30.16
CA TYR A 13 -25.98 -61.12 -28.74
C TYR A 13 -27.20 -60.90 -27.84
N LYS A 14 -27.36 -61.75 -26.81
CA LYS A 14 -28.46 -61.69 -25.82
C LYS A 14 -28.53 -60.34 -25.09
N ARG A 15 -27.38 -59.75 -24.71
CA ARG A 15 -27.31 -58.41 -24.07
C ARG A 15 -27.89 -57.29 -24.93
N SER A 16 -27.77 -57.41 -26.25
CA SER A 16 -28.30 -56.42 -27.19
C SER A 16 -29.81 -56.61 -27.39
N MET A 17 -30.31 -57.85 -27.26
CA MET A 17 -31.74 -58.13 -27.27
C MET A 17 -32.44 -57.59 -26.01
N VAL A 18 -31.88 -57.81 -24.83
CA VAL A 18 -32.42 -57.30 -23.55
C VAL A 18 -32.51 -55.76 -23.59
N ARG A 19 -31.43 -55.10 -24.00
CA ARG A 19 -31.39 -53.63 -24.10
C ARG A 19 -32.34 -53.08 -25.18
N HIS A 20 -32.56 -53.82 -26.26
CA HIS A 20 -33.54 -53.44 -27.28
C HIS A 20 -34.97 -53.52 -26.73
N LEU A 21 -35.33 -54.63 -26.07
CA LEU A 21 -36.63 -54.81 -25.42
C LEU A 21 -36.89 -53.72 -24.38
N GLU A 22 -35.90 -53.39 -23.55
CA GLU A 22 -36.01 -52.35 -22.53
C GLU A 22 -36.24 -50.94 -23.11
N ASN A 23 -35.51 -50.55 -24.15
CA ASN A 23 -35.53 -49.17 -24.66
C ASN A 23 -36.60 -48.90 -25.71
N ILE A 24 -37.12 -49.93 -26.40
CA ILE A 24 -38.08 -49.77 -27.50
C ILE A 24 -39.49 -50.24 -27.08
N HIS A 25 -39.60 -51.32 -26.30
CA HIS A 25 -40.89 -51.95 -26.00
C HIS A 25 -41.36 -51.76 -24.56
N ILE A 26 -40.44 -51.69 -23.58
CA ILE A 26 -40.81 -51.57 -22.15
C ILE A 26 -40.82 -50.11 -21.69
N LYS A 27 -39.79 -49.33 -22.06
CA LYS A 27 -39.71 -47.89 -21.77
C LYS A 27 -39.24 -47.15 -23.02
N PRO A 28 -40.11 -46.92 -24.02
CA PRO A 28 -39.78 -46.11 -25.18
C PRO A 28 -39.36 -44.72 -24.69
N LYS A 29 -38.05 -44.44 -24.71
CA LYS A 29 -37.56 -43.10 -24.41
C LYS A 29 -38.06 -42.20 -25.53
N THR A 30 -38.93 -41.25 -25.20
CA THR A 30 -39.13 -40.07 -26.04
C THR A 30 -37.75 -39.54 -26.40
N GLN A 31 -37.48 -39.34 -27.69
CA GLN A 31 -36.20 -38.83 -28.16
C GLN A 31 -36.02 -37.43 -27.59
N LYS A 32 -35.38 -37.34 -26.41
CA LYS A 32 -34.69 -36.12 -26.03
C LYS A 32 -33.52 -35.96 -27.00
N PRO A 33 -33.23 -34.74 -27.48
CA PRO A 33 -32.00 -34.45 -28.20
C PRO A 33 -30.83 -35.05 -27.42
N ARG A 34 -29.80 -35.58 -28.10
CA ARG A 34 -28.59 -36.04 -27.42
C ARG A 34 -28.09 -34.91 -26.52
N ASP A 35 -28.28 -35.07 -25.21
CA ASP A 35 -27.64 -34.26 -24.17
C ASP A 35 -26.12 -34.38 -24.37
N THR A 36 -25.54 -33.48 -25.16
CA THR A 36 -24.17 -33.04 -24.88
C THR A 36 -24.24 -32.46 -23.47
N GLY A 37 -23.53 -33.08 -22.52
CA GLY A 37 -23.56 -32.70 -21.12
C GLY A 37 -23.35 -31.19 -20.87
N PRO A 38 -23.51 -30.71 -19.63
CA PRO A 38 -23.52 -29.29 -19.32
C PRO A 38 -22.32 -28.56 -19.97
N PRO A 39 -22.52 -27.34 -20.52
CA PRO A 39 -21.45 -26.59 -21.15
C PRO A 39 -20.23 -26.52 -20.21
N THR A 40 -19.05 -26.89 -20.73
CA THR A 40 -17.83 -27.02 -19.89
C THR A 40 -16.86 -25.87 -20.07
N VAL A 41 -17.10 -25.00 -21.05
CA VAL A 41 -16.16 -23.94 -21.46
C VAL A 41 -16.93 -22.63 -21.63
N SER A 42 -16.65 -21.65 -20.78
CA SER A 42 -17.27 -20.32 -20.78
C SER A 42 -16.37 -19.27 -21.43
N CYS A 43 -17.00 -18.30 -22.11
CA CYS A 43 -16.34 -17.11 -22.61
C CYS A 43 -15.98 -16.19 -21.45
N THR A 44 -14.88 -15.45 -21.60
CA THR A 44 -14.42 -14.48 -20.60
C THR A 44 -14.84 -13.04 -20.90
N MET A 45 -15.42 -12.80 -22.08
CA MET A 45 -15.82 -11.49 -22.58
C MET A 45 -17.34 -11.32 -22.72
N CYS A 46 -18.09 -12.42 -22.68
CA CYS A 46 -19.56 -12.42 -22.70
C CYS A 46 -20.12 -13.67 -22.01
N GLN A 47 -21.45 -13.79 -21.98
CA GLN A 47 -22.15 -14.89 -21.33
C GLN A 47 -22.19 -16.20 -22.17
N TYR A 48 -21.49 -16.25 -23.30
CA TYR A 48 -21.49 -17.42 -24.18
C TYR A 48 -20.85 -18.66 -23.53
N LEU A 49 -21.49 -19.81 -23.74
CA LEU A 49 -21.06 -21.10 -23.25
C LEU A 49 -20.92 -22.07 -24.43
N SER A 50 -19.89 -22.93 -24.38
CA SER A 50 -19.65 -23.94 -25.41
C SER A 50 -19.38 -25.32 -24.82
N CYS A 51 -19.60 -26.34 -25.63
CA CYS A 51 -19.29 -27.72 -25.29
C CYS A 51 -17.81 -28.06 -25.54
N THR A 52 -17.12 -27.32 -26.42
CA THR A 52 -15.74 -27.60 -26.81
C THR A 52 -14.88 -26.34 -26.94
N ARG A 53 -13.57 -26.48 -26.73
CA ARG A 53 -12.59 -25.39 -26.93
C ARG A 53 -12.49 -24.93 -28.39
N THR A 54 -12.80 -25.78 -29.36
CA THR A 54 -12.80 -25.39 -30.78
C THR A 54 -13.93 -24.40 -31.06
N GLN A 55 -15.15 -24.71 -30.61
CA GLN A 55 -16.29 -23.78 -30.68
C GLN A 55 -16.00 -22.46 -29.95
N MET A 56 -15.34 -22.51 -28.78
CA MET A 56 -14.96 -21.29 -28.08
C MET A 56 -13.93 -20.44 -28.85
N ARG A 57 -13.00 -21.05 -29.59
CA ARG A 57 -12.05 -20.32 -30.45
C ARG A 57 -12.75 -19.68 -31.64
N GLU A 58 -13.68 -20.39 -32.27
CA GLU A 58 -14.52 -19.84 -33.34
C GLU A 58 -15.34 -18.66 -32.83
N HIS A 59 -15.95 -18.78 -31.64
CA HIS A 59 -16.66 -17.70 -30.98
C HIS A 59 -15.77 -16.47 -30.72
N TYR A 60 -14.56 -16.66 -30.18
CA TYR A 60 -13.61 -15.56 -29.98
C TYR A 60 -13.28 -14.84 -31.30
N SER A 61 -13.10 -15.57 -32.40
CA SER A 61 -12.83 -14.99 -33.71
C SER A 61 -14.04 -14.29 -34.34
N GLN A 62 -15.25 -14.85 -34.19
CA GLN A 62 -16.45 -14.35 -34.88
C GLN A 62 -17.15 -13.22 -34.13
N VAL A 63 -17.14 -13.26 -32.79
CA VAL A 63 -17.90 -12.33 -31.93
C VAL A 63 -17.02 -11.26 -31.31
N HIS A 64 -15.77 -11.61 -30.98
CA HIS A 64 -14.84 -10.71 -30.29
C HIS A 64 -13.68 -10.24 -31.18
N ASP A 65 -13.66 -10.63 -32.46
CA ASP A 65 -12.58 -10.34 -33.42
C ASP A 65 -11.17 -10.71 -32.90
N VAL A 66 -11.10 -11.78 -32.09
CA VAL A 66 -9.84 -12.26 -31.52
C VAL A 66 -9.28 -13.40 -32.34
N ASN A 67 -8.18 -13.14 -33.05
CA ASN A 67 -7.48 -14.17 -33.83
C ASN A 67 -6.72 -15.15 -32.92
N CYS A 68 -7.18 -16.41 -32.89
CA CYS A 68 -6.58 -17.51 -32.14
C CYS A 68 -5.82 -18.51 -33.05
N SER A 69 -4.98 -18.00 -33.95
CA SER A 69 -4.24 -18.82 -34.92
C SER A 69 -3.20 -19.74 -34.26
N ALA A 70 -3.12 -20.99 -34.73
CA ALA A 70 -2.11 -21.95 -34.28
C ALA A 70 -0.85 -21.89 -35.16
N GLN A 71 0.30 -21.77 -34.51
CA GLN A 71 1.63 -21.87 -35.13
C GLN A 71 2.12 -23.31 -35.05
N SER A 72 2.74 -23.81 -36.12
CA SER A 72 3.35 -25.15 -36.15
C SER A 72 4.87 -25.02 -36.05
N LEU A 73 5.46 -25.67 -35.04
CA LEU A 73 6.88 -25.65 -34.75
C LEU A 73 7.43 -27.09 -34.66
N THR A 74 8.71 -27.27 -34.95
CA THR A 74 9.41 -28.56 -34.86
C THR A 74 10.72 -28.40 -34.12
N PHE A 75 11.00 -29.34 -33.22
CA PHE A 75 12.20 -29.39 -32.40
C PHE A 75 12.87 -30.75 -32.56
N GLU A 76 14.20 -30.76 -32.49
CA GLU A 76 15.02 -31.97 -32.67
C GLU A 76 14.76 -33.01 -31.58
N ASN A 77 14.52 -32.56 -30.34
CA ASN A 77 14.32 -33.41 -29.19
C ASN A 77 13.43 -32.72 -28.13
N THR A 78 13.18 -33.43 -27.03
CA THR A 78 12.34 -32.92 -25.93
C THR A 78 13.01 -31.80 -25.14
N GLU A 79 14.35 -31.76 -25.08
CA GLU A 79 15.11 -30.74 -24.35
C GLU A 79 14.98 -29.38 -25.04
N ALA A 80 15.20 -29.32 -26.35
CA ALA A 80 15.00 -28.12 -27.17
C ALA A 80 13.55 -27.59 -27.08
N PHE A 81 12.57 -28.48 -27.01
CA PHE A 81 11.17 -28.10 -26.77
C PHE A 81 10.97 -27.46 -25.38
N GLU A 82 11.53 -28.04 -24.32
CA GLU A 82 11.39 -27.50 -22.96
C GLU A 82 12.15 -26.18 -22.79
N GLU A 83 13.29 -25.99 -23.45
CA GLU A 83 14.03 -24.71 -23.50
C GLU A 83 13.20 -23.63 -24.20
N TRP A 84 12.68 -23.91 -25.39
CA TRP A 84 11.78 -23.00 -26.10
C TRP A 84 10.56 -22.65 -25.25
N LYS A 85 9.91 -23.66 -24.65
CA LYS A 85 8.75 -23.47 -23.79
C LYS A 85 9.09 -22.59 -22.58
N SER A 86 10.23 -22.83 -21.93
CA SER A 86 10.67 -22.02 -20.78
C SER A 86 10.94 -20.57 -21.19
N ARG A 87 11.50 -20.35 -22.37
CA ARG A 87 11.77 -19.02 -22.90
C ARG A 87 10.49 -18.25 -23.18
N ILE A 88 9.52 -18.82 -23.90
CA ILE A 88 8.24 -18.14 -24.17
C ILE A 88 7.43 -17.88 -22.89
N GLU A 89 7.47 -18.79 -21.91
CA GLU A 89 6.80 -18.57 -20.61
C GLU A 89 7.40 -17.39 -19.84
N SER A 90 8.72 -17.17 -19.99
CA SER A 90 9.41 -16.01 -19.41
C SER A 90 9.11 -14.73 -20.17
N GLU A 91 9.19 -14.74 -21.50
CA GLU A 91 8.94 -13.58 -22.36
C GLU A 91 7.49 -13.09 -22.25
N GLU A 92 6.52 -14.01 -22.17
CA GLU A 92 5.09 -13.68 -22.12
C GLU A 92 4.55 -13.52 -20.68
N ILE A 93 5.37 -13.70 -19.65
CA ILE A 93 4.94 -13.71 -18.22
C ILE A 93 3.76 -14.69 -18.03
N SER A 94 3.89 -15.87 -18.65
CA SER A 94 2.82 -16.87 -18.71
C SER A 94 3.33 -18.24 -18.25
N ARG A 95 2.42 -19.20 -18.15
CA ARG A 95 2.80 -20.58 -17.81
C ARG A 95 1.81 -21.56 -18.40
N PHE A 96 2.32 -22.60 -19.01
CA PHE A 96 1.62 -23.69 -19.65
C PHE A 96 1.72 -24.94 -18.77
N ILE A 97 0.57 -25.34 -18.21
CA ILE A 97 0.45 -26.48 -17.29
C ILE A 97 -0.16 -27.67 -18.04
N LYS A 98 0.39 -28.87 -17.82
CA LYS A 98 -0.17 -30.12 -18.35
C LYS A 98 -1.64 -30.27 -17.94
N SER A 99 -2.52 -30.31 -18.93
CA SER A 99 -3.97 -30.42 -18.71
C SER A 99 -4.42 -31.86 -18.47
N THR A 100 -3.82 -32.79 -19.20
CA THR A 100 -4.17 -34.22 -19.17
C THR A 100 -2.92 -35.07 -19.08
N LYS A 101 -3.09 -36.34 -18.68
CA LYS A 101 -2.02 -37.34 -18.80
C LYS A 101 -1.63 -37.48 -20.27
N ALA A 102 -0.33 -37.66 -20.52
CA ALA A 102 0.18 -37.92 -21.85
C ALA A 102 -0.54 -39.12 -22.47
N ARG A 103 -0.98 -38.98 -23.73
CA ARG A 103 -1.62 -40.07 -24.47
C ARG A 103 -0.61 -40.65 -25.43
N GLN A 104 -0.30 -41.92 -25.26
CA GLN A 104 0.65 -42.63 -26.11
C GLN A 104 -0.09 -43.45 -27.17
N SER A 105 0.30 -43.29 -28.42
CA SER A 105 -0.02 -44.19 -29.53
C SER A 105 1.18 -45.13 -29.79
N LYS A 106 1.08 -46.00 -30.80
CA LYS A 106 2.20 -46.87 -31.21
C LYS A 106 3.45 -46.08 -31.64
N THR A 107 3.28 -44.85 -32.13
CA THR A 107 4.33 -44.07 -32.78
C THR A 107 4.59 -42.71 -32.13
N THR A 108 3.65 -42.21 -31.31
CA THR A 108 3.68 -40.82 -30.87
C THR A 108 3.15 -40.66 -29.44
N ILE A 109 3.80 -39.79 -28.66
CA ILE A 109 3.28 -39.34 -27.35
C ILE A 109 2.71 -37.93 -27.53
N ARG A 110 1.41 -37.78 -27.28
CA ARG A 110 0.72 -36.49 -27.28
C ARG A 110 0.61 -35.92 -25.88
N GLN A 111 1.03 -34.67 -25.71
CA GLN A 111 0.89 -33.90 -24.48
C GLN A 111 0.20 -32.56 -24.77
N VAL A 112 -0.64 -32.10 -23.85
CA VAL A 112 -1.41 -30.87 -23.99
C VAL A 112 -1.19 -29.99 -22.76
N TYR A 113 -0.85 -28.74 -23.00
CA TYR A 113 -0.61 -27.73 -22.00
C TYR A 113 -1.55 -26.55 -22.21
N PHE A 114 -2.18 -26.07 -21.14
CA PHE A 114 -3.01 -24.86 -21.17
C PHE A 114 -2.39 -23.78 -20.32
N CYS A 115 -2.75 -22.53 -20.61
CA CYS A 115 -2.45 -21.41 -19.72
C CYS A 115 -2.84 -21.74 -18.27
N HIS A 116 -1.98 -21.38 -17.32
CA HIS A 116 -2.21 -21.63 -15.90
C HIS A 116 -3.47 -20.94 -15.36
N ARG A 117 -3.90 -19.87 -16.03
CA ARG A 117 -5.13 -19.09 -15.74
C ARG A 117 -6.40 -19.76 -16.30
N ASP A 118 -6.27 -20.66 -17.28
CA ASP A 118 -7.39 -21.33 -17.96
C ASP A 118 -8.22 -22.21 -17.02
N GLY A 119 -9.54 -22.12 -17.17
CA GLY A 119 -10.52 -23.00 -16.55
C GLY A 119 -11.19 -22.41 -15.31
N HIS A 120 -11.94 -23.26 -14.61
CA HIS A 120 -12.74 -22.90 -13.44
C HIS A 120 -12.04 -23.28 -12.13
N PHE A 121 -12.15 -22.40 -11.15
CA PHE A 121 -11.74 -22.70 -9.79
C PHE A 121 -12.65 -23.77 -9.18
N LYS A 122 -12.04 -24.81 -8.61
CA LYS A 122 -12.74 -25.83 -7.83
C LYS A 122 -12.28 -25.74 -6.40
N SER A 123 -13.16 -25.28 -5.50
CA SER A 123 -12.86 -25.29 -4.07
C SER A 123 -12.81 -26.74 -3.58
N LEU A 124 -11.71 -27.11 -2.92
CA LEU A 124 -11.58 -28.37 -2.18
C LEU A 124 -11.76 -28.16 -0.67
N GLY A 125 -12.01 -26.93 -0.23
CA GLY A 125 -12.16 -26.55 1.17
C GLY A 125 -13.61 -26.34 1.57
N THR A 126 -13.86 -26.35 2.88
CA THR A 126 -15.19 -26.16 3.50
C THR A 126 -15.67 -24.70 3.52
N GLY A 127 -15.01 -23.79 2.78
CA GLY A 127 -15.37 -22.36 2.75
C GLY A 127 -14.98 -21.55 4.01
N LYS A 128 -14.48 -22.19 5.07
CA LYS A 128 -14.10 -21.50 6.34
C LYS A 128 -12.94 -20.50 6.23
N ARG A 129 -12.19 -20.48 5.11
CA ARG A 129 -11.11 -19.52 4.87
C ARG A 129 -11.44 -18.72 3.63
N ASN A 130 -11.39 -17.40 3.75
CA ASN A 130 -11.50 -16.49 2.61
C ASN A 130 -10.41 -16.79 1.57
N LEU A 131 -10.75 -16.60 0.30
CA LEU A 131 -9.77 -16.66 -0.78
C LEU A 131 -8.67 -15.63 -0.54
N LYS A 132 -7.48 -15.89 -1.11
CA LYS A 132 -6.43 -14.86 -1.17
C LYS A 132 -6.99 -13.64 -1.90
N ARG A 133 -6.44 -12.45 -1.67
CA ARG A 133 -6.89 -11.21 -2.34
C ARG A 133 -6.84 -11.28 -3.87
N LEU A 134 -5.79 -11.87 -4.43
CA LEU A 134 -5.72 -12.15 -5.87
C LEU A 134 -6.85 -13.10 -6.34
N GLY A 135 -7.56 -13.75 -5.43
CA GLY A 135 -8.56 -14.76 -5.74
C GLY A 135 -7.91 -16.05 -6.21
N SER A 136 -8.68 -16.83 -6.97
CA SER A 136 -8.17 -18.01 -7.65
C SER A 136 -7.18 -17.63 -8.75
N ASN A 137 -6.20 -18.50 -9.01
CA ASN A 137 -5.41 -18.39 -10.23
C ASN A 137 -6.25 -18.65 -11.49
N LYS A 138 -7.40 -19.31 -11.37
CA LYS A 138 -8.31 -19.60 -12.47
C LYS A 138 -9.23 -18.42 -12.76
N ILE A 139 -9.42 -18.11 -14.04
CA ILE A 139 -10.25 -16.97 -14.51
C ILE A 139 -11.73 -17.32 -14.61
N ASN A 140 -12.12 -18.56 -14.26
CA ASN A 140 -13.49 -19.06 -14.41
C ASN A 140 -14.01 -18.93 -15.85
N GLY A 141 -13.10 -19.20 -16.79
CA GLY A 141 -13.33 -19.04 -18.21
C GLY A 141 -12.23 -19.69 -19.04
N CYS A 142 -12.44 -19.69 -20.35
CA CYS A 142 -11.54 -20.29 -21.33
C CYS A 142 -10.50 -19.28 -21.80
N CYS A 143 -9.23 -19.53 -21.50
CA CYS A 143 -8.13 -18.85 -22.16
C CYS A 143 -7.70 -19.69 -23.37
N PRO A 144 -7.70 -19.16 -24.61
CA PRO A 144 -7.42 -19.97 -25.80
C PRO A 144 -5.97 -20.45 -25.90
N ALA A 145 -5.02 -19.76 -25.25
CA ALA A 145 -3.60 -20.12 -25.22
C ALA A 145 -3.36 -21.59 -24.84
N GLU A 146 -2.70 -22.33 -25.74
CA GLU A 146 -2.50 -23.77 -25.67
C GLU A 146 -1.21 -24.19 -26.39
N ILE A 147 -0.53 -25.20 -25.84
CA ILE A 147 0.56 -25.92 -26.52
C ILE A 147 0.15 -27.39 -26.63
N LYS A 148 0.14 -27.94 -27.85
CA LYS A 148 0.02 -29.38 -28.10
C LYS A 148 1.35 -29.87 -28.63
N SER A 149 2.03 -30.74 -27.89
CA SER A 149 3.26 -31.38 -28.36
C SER A 149 3.04 -32.84 -28.74
N PHE A 150 3.73 -33.27 -29.78
CA PHE A 150 3.68 -34.60 -30.38
C PHE A 150 5.11 -35.12 -30.50
N VAL A 151 5.50 -36.02 -29.60
CA VAL A 151 6.85 -36.62 -29.58
C VAL A 151 6.86 -37.88 -30.41
N ASN A 152 7.72 -37.96 -31.42
CA ASN A 152 7.93 -39.15 -32.22
C ASN A 152 8.81 -40.16 -31.47
N LEU A 153 8.32 -41.38 -31.27
CA LEU A 153 9.02 -42.40 -30.48
C LEU A 153 10.27 -42.98 -31.18
N ALA A 154 10.34 -42.91 -32.50
CA ALA A 154 11.45 -43.46 -33.27
C ALA A 154 12.61 -42.46 -33.46
N SER A 155 12.29 -41.20 -33.71
CA SER A 155 13.28 -40.14 -33.96
C SER A 155 13.57 -39.25 -32.76
N GLY A 156 12.70 -39.23 -31.74
CA GLY A 156 12.78 -38.28 -30.62
C GLY A 156 12.32 -36.86 -30.95
N ALA A 157 12.08 -36.55 -32.23
CA ALA A 157 11.64 -35.24 -32.69
C ALA A 157 10.27 -34.84 -32.12
N VAL A 158 10.09 -33.55 -31.87
CA VAL A 158 8.88 -32.99 -31.26
C VAL A 158 8.22 -32.01 -32.22
N SER A 159 7.01 -32.31 -32.66
CA SER A 159 6.15 -31.36 -33.38
C SER A 159 5.21 -30.66 -32.41
N VAL A 160 5.03 -29.36 -32.54
CA VAL A 160 4.23 -28.53 -31.64
C VAL A 160 3.21 -27.71 -32.40
N GLN A 161 1.97 -27.68 -31.91
CA GLN A 161 0.97 -26.67 -32.27
C GLN A 161 0.83 -25.71 -31.09
N TYR A 162 1.11 -24.43 -31.33
CA TYR A 162 1.12 -23.38 -30.31
C TYR A 162 0.14 -22.26 -30.64
N ILE A 163 -0.69 -21.89 -29.66
CA ILE A 163 -1.57 -20.73 -29.73
C ILE A 163 -1.06 -19.74 -28.67
N PRO A 164 -0.47 -18.60 -29.05
CA PRO A 164 0.05 -17.59 -28.11
C PRO A 164 -1.06 -16.71 -27.52
N THR A 165 -2.23 -16.64 -28.16
CA THR A 165 -3.28 -15.67 -27.80
C THR A 165 -3.88 -15.95 -26.42
N HIS A 166 -3.73 -15.00 -25.49
CA HIS A 166 -4.37 -14.99 -24.18
C HIS A 166 -5.62 -14.11 -24.19
N VAL A 167 -6.71 -14.56 -23.56
CA VAL A 167 -7.99 -13.83 -23.48
C VAL A 167 -8.56 -13.95 -22.08
N GLY A 168 -9.15 -12.86 -21.59
CA GLY A 168 -9.82 -12.80 -20.29
C GLY A 168 -8.90 -12.58 -19.09
N HIS A 169 -7.61 -12.31 -19.31
CA HIS A 169 -6.68 -11.94 -18.25
C HIS A 169 -5.45 -11.19 -18.79
N THR A 170 -4.84 -10.40 -17.91
CA THR A 170 -3.48 -9.88 -18.07
C THR A 170 -2.46 -10.92 -17.62
N ASN A 171 -1.22 -10.79 -18.10
CA ASN A 171 -0.11 -11.66 -17.73
C ASN A 171 0.61 -11.07 -16.50
N ASP A 172 0.01 -11.31 -15.32
CA ASP A 172 0.50 -10.73 -14.07
C ASP A 172 1.63 -11.55 -13.46
N LEU A 173 2.79 -10.93 -13.24
CA LEU A 173 3.95 -11.58 -12.62
C LEU A 173 3.64 -12.19 -11.24
N GLY A 174 2.76 -11.55 -10.45
CA GLY A 174 2.35 -12.02 -9.12
C GLY A 174 1.56 -13.33 -9.12
N ARG A 175 0.97 -13.72 -10.26
CA ARG A 175 0.19 -14.96 -10.45
C ARG A 175 1.07 -16.17 -10.76
N LEU A 176 2.28 -15.93 -11.25
CA LEU A 176 3.21 -17.00 -11.61
C LEU A 176 3.65 -17.77 -10.37
N PRO A 177 3.63 -19.11 -10.40
CA PRO A 177 4.26 -19.92 -9.37
C PRO A 177 5.78 -19.86 -9.50
N LEU A 178 6.49 -20.02 -8.37
CA LEU A 178 7.94 -20.07 -8.40
C LEU A 178 8.45 -21.18 -9.35
N PRO A 179 9.47 -20.90 -10.17
CA PRO A 179 10.07 -21.89 -11.05
C PRO A 179 10.56 -23.12 -10.27
N PRO A 180 10.47 -24.33 -10.83
CA PRO A 180 10.96 -25.55 -10.18
C PRO A 180 12.45 -25.47 -9.81
N SER A 181 13.27 -24.84 -10.66
CA SER A 181 14.70 -24.58 -10.42
C SER A 181 14.91 -23.75 -9.15
N SER A 182 14.25 -22.60 -9.04
CA SER A 182 14.34 -21.73 -7.86
C SER A 182 13.84 -22.42 -6.60
N ARG A 183 12.79 -23.26 -6.68
CA ARG A 183 12.31 -24.05 -5.53
C ARG A 183 13.36 -25.06 -5.04
N LYS A 184 14.08 -25.71 -5.97
CA LYS A 184 15.18 -26.62 -5.62
C LYS A 184 16.34 -25.85 -4.98
N GLU A 185 16.68 -24.68 -5.51
CA GLU A 185 17.74 -23.83 -4.95
C GLU A 185 17.40 -23.32 -3.54
N ILE A 186 16.15 -22.90 -3.30
CA ILE A 186 15.67 -22.56 -1.95
C ILE A 186 15.80 -23.77 -1.02
N ALA A 187 15.37 -24.95 -1.46
CA ALA A 187 15.43 -26.17 -0.64
C ALA A 187 16.87 -26.57 -0.31
N ARG A 188 17.79 -26.43 -1.27
CA ARG A 188 19.24 -26.65 -1.08
C ARG A 188 19.80 -25.71 0.00
N LYS A 189 19.61 -24.40 -0.15
CA LYS A 189 20.08 -23.41 0.84
C LYS A 189 19.45 -23.60 2.22
N LEU A 190 18.18 -24.00 2.29
CA LEU A 190 17.53 -24.36 3.55
C LEU A 190 18.19 -25.59 4.21
N SER A 191 18.55 -26.60 3.42
CA SER A 191 19.22 -27.80 3.94
C SER A 191 20.63 -27.52 4.44
N GLU A 192 21.29 -26.50 3.89
CA GLU A 192 22.59 -25.98 4.33
C GLU A 192 22.49 -25.09 5.59
N GLY A 193 21.27 -24.85 6.10
CA GLY A 193 21.07 -24.04 7.30
C GLY A 193 21.15 -22.54 7.08
N VAL A 194 21.11 -22.08 5.82
CA VAL A 194 21.08 -20.65 5.48
C VAL A 194 19.77 -20.04 5.96
N ARG A 195 19.86 -18.86 6.58
CA ARG A 195 18.67 -18.13 7.07
C ARG A 195 17.76 -17.72 5.92
N SER A 196 16.45 -17.81 6.11
CA SER A 196 15.46 -17.43 5.10
C SER A 196 15.66 -16.01 4.55
N SER A 197 16.11 -15.04 5.35
CA SER A 197 16.43 -13.69 4.88
C SER A 197 17.56 -13.70 3.83
N LYS A 198 18.67 -14.39 4.10
CA LYS A 198 19.82 -14.52 3.20
C LYS A 198 19.49 -15.32 1.93
N ILE A 199 18.59 -16.31 2.04
CA ILE A 199 18.07 -17.04 0.87
C ILE A 199 17.30 -16.09 -0.04
N ILE A 200 16.40 -15.28 0.54
CA ILE A 200 15.58 -14.32 -0.20
C ILE A 200 16.48 -13.27 -0.87
N SER A 201 17.43 -12.68 -0.14
CA SER A 201 18.33 -11.67 -0.72
C SER A 201 19.17 -12.26 -1.84
N SER A 202 19.76 -13.45 -1.65
CA SER A 202 20.55 -14.11 -2.68
C SER A 202 19.78 -14.44 -3.95
N ILE A 203 18.51 -14.88 -3.84
CA ILE A 203 17.69 -15.19 -5.02
C ILE A 203 17.23 -13.92 -5.74
N ARG A 204 16.97 -12.84 -5.00
CA ARG A 204 16.64 -11.55 -5.64
C ARG A 204 17.86 -10.95 -6.33
N ASP A 205 19.04 -11.15 -5.74
CA ASP A 205 20.30 -10.64 -6.28
C ASP A 205 20.72 -11.32 -7.58
N SER A 206 20.42 -12.61 -7.74
CA SER A 206 20.70 -13.32 -8.99
C SER A 206 19.86 -12.87 -10.18
N VAL A 207 18.89 -11.95 -9.99
CA VAL A 207 17.95 -11.55 -11.04
C VAL A 207 17.79 -10.02 -11.13
N ARG A 208 18.85 -9.28 -10.74
CA ARG A 208 18.87 -7.80 -10.74
C ARG A 208 18.64 -7.15 -12.11
N ASP A 209 18.82 -7.88 -13.20
CA ASP A 209 18.73 -7.32 -14.55
C ASP A 209 17.42 -7.66 -15.28
N ASN A 210 16.61 -8.60 -14.77
CA ASN A 210 15.32 -8.94 -15.37
C ASN A 210 14.13 -8.55 -14.46
N PRO A 211 13.48 -7.38 -14.71
CA PRO A 211 12.32 -6.90 -13.93
C PRO A 211 11.12 -7.85 -13.93
N GLN A 212 11.02 -8.69 -14.96
CA GLN A 212 9.86 -9.55 -15.21
C GLN A 212 10.04 -10.97 -14.64
N ASP A 213 11.03 -11.21 -13.79
CA ASP A 213 11.21 -12.53 -13.16
C ASP A 213 10.46 -12.66 -11.82
N ARG A 214 9.64 -13.71 -11.72
CA ARG A 214 8.88 -14.09 -10.52
C ARG A 214 9.79 -14.26 -9.29
N GLN A 215 11.07 -14.56 -9.47
CA GLN A 215 12.07 -14.71 -8.42
C GLN A 215 12.30 -13.41 -7.63
N ARG A 216 12.09 -12.23 -8.22
CA ARG A 216 12.12 -10.95 -7.49
C ARG A 216 11.05 -10.88 -6.39
N LEU A 217 9.90 -11.49 -6.64
CA LEU A 217 8.73 -11.48 -5.75
C LEU A 217 8.75 -12.62 -4.71
N VAL A 218 9.89 -13.29 -4.50
CA VAL A 218 10.03 -14.34 -3.47
C VAL A 218 9.78 -13.73 -2.09
N THR A 219 8.98 -14.41 -1.28
CA THR A 219 8.62 -13.98 0.08
C THR A 219 9.08 -14.99 1.13
N ARG A 220 9.11 -14.59 2.41
CA ARG A 220 9.31 -15.54 3.53
C ARG A 220 8.30 -16.67 3.53
N GLN A 221 7.05 -16.39 3.12
CA GLN A 221 6.01 -17.41 3.00
C GLN A 221 6.31 -18.40 1.87
N ASP A 222 6.88 -17.95 0.75
CA ASP A 222 7.31 -18.83 -0.33
C ASP A 222 8.41 -19.79 0.15
N VAL A 223 9.42 -19.28 0.87
CA VAL A 223 10.48 -20.09 1.48
C VAL A 223 9.89 -21.09 2.48
N ALA A 224 8.96 -20.67 3.34
CA ALA A 224 8.29 -21.57 4.29
C ALA A 224 7.45 -22.66 3.60
N ASN A 225 6.79 -22.32 2.48
CA ASN A 225 6.05 -23.30 1.67
C ASN A 225 6.98 -24.32 1.01
N VAL A 226 8.15 -23.88 0.52
CA VAL A 226 9.20 -24.77 0.01
C VAL A 226 9.72 -25.66 1.13
N ALA A 227 10.10 -25.11 2.28
CA ALA A 227 10.56 -25.87 3.45
C ALA A 227 9.57 -26.98 3.85
N ARG A 228 8.26 -26.65 3.88
CA ARG A 228 7.19 -27.62 4.16
C ARG A 228 7.09 -28.71 3.08
N THR A 229 7.20 -28.33 1.81
CA THR A 229 7.11 -29.27 0.67
C THR A 229 8.28 -30.25 0.68
N PHE A 230 9.50 -29.77 0.94
CA PHE A 230 10.73 -30.55 0.92
C PHE A 230 11.12 -31.13 2.30
N LYS A 231 10.30 -30.92 3.34
CA LYS A 231 10.53 -31.37 4.72
C LYS A 231 11.91 -30.98 5.26
N CYS A 232 12.39 -29.78 4.92
CA CYS A 232 13.70 -29.28 5.38
C CYS A 232 13.66 -29.07 6.91
N LYS A 233 14.62 -29.66 7.65
CA LYS A 233 14.79 -29.40 9.09
C LYS A 233 15.55 -28.08 9.26
N ASN A 234 14.95 -27.09 9.93
CA ASN A 234 15.59 -25.82 10.23
C ASN A 234 16.71 -26.01 11.25
N ARG A 235 17.96 -26.17 10.80
CA ARG A 235 19.14 -26.09 11.66
C ARG A 235 19.99 -24.94 11.16
N VAL A 236 19.88 -23.79 11.82
CA VAL A 236 20.57 -22.56 11.40
C VAL A 236 22.06 -22.68 11.73
N VAL A 237 22.90 -22.76 10.71
CA VAL A 237 24.36 -22.69 10.85
C VAL A 237 24.78 -21.25 10.59
N ARG A 238 25.49 -20.64 11.54
CA ARG A 238 26.03 -19.28 11.39
C ARG A 238 27.35 -19.38 10.65
N HIS A 239 27.44 -18.86 9.43
CA HIS A 239 28.73 -18.59 8.80
C HIS A 239 29.26 -17.25 9.30
N ALA A 240 30.53 -17.26 9.71
CA ALA A 240 31.30 -16.10 10.11
C ALA A 240 32.07 -15.54 8.90
N SER A 241 32.37 -14.24 9.02
CA SER A 241 33.18 -13.38 8.15
C SER A 241 32.66 -13.10 6.74
N ASP A 242 32.43 -11.82 6.47
CA ASP A 242 33.21 -11.07 5.50
C ASP A 242 33.31 -9.64 6.05
N ALA A 243 34.50 -9.23 6.46
CA ALA A 243 34.80 -7.84 6.83
C ALA A 243 35.71 -7.30 5.73
N THR A 244 35.12 -6.56 4.81
CA THR A 244 35.84 -5.88 3.73
C THR A 244 35.99 -4.41 4.14
N SER A 245 37.16 -3.81 3.97
CA SER A 245 37.37 -2.39 4.25
C SER A 245 36.42 -1.52 3.42
N VAL A 246 35.98 -0.37 3.96
CA VAL A 246 35.05 0.55 3.28
C VAL A 246 35.63 1.03 1.95
N ASP A 247 36.92 1.39 1.91
CA ASP A 247 37.59 1.80 0.66
C ASP A 247 37.53 0.72 -0.42
N SER A 248 37.82 -0.54 -0.05
CA SER A 248 37.78 -1.67 -0.96
C SER A 248 36.36 -1.94 -1.47
N TRP A 249 35.36 -1.82 -0.58
CA TRP A 249 33.95 -1.94 -0.97
C TRP A 249 33.51 -0.81 -1.90
N VAL A 250 33.95 0.43 -1.65
CA VAL A 250 33.62 1.58 -2.52
C VAL A 250 34.24 1.40 -3.90
N ALA A 251 35.50 0.97 -4.00
CA ALA A 251 36.16 0.70 -5.27
C ALA A 251 35.40 -0.37 -6.08
N GLU A 252 35.11 -1.52 -5.47
CA GLU A 252 34.35 -2.61 -6.10
C GLU A 252 32.93 -2.18 -6.52
N THR A 253 32.28 -1.37 -5.68
CA THR A 253 30.90 -0.93 -5.92
C THR A 253 30.82 0.11 -7.02
N ARG A 254 31.81 1.01 -7.14
CA ARG A 254 31.89 2.00 -8.23
C ARG A 254 32.05 1.33 -9.59
N ASP A 255 32.84 0.26 -9.65
CA ASP A 255 33.08 -0.47 -10.90
C ASP A 255 31.86 -1.32 -11.33
N SER A 256 31.03 -1.76 -10.38
CA SER A 256 29.90 -2.67 -10.62
C SER A 256 28.53 -2.00 -10.62
N SER A 257 28.37 -0.81 -10.02
CA SER A 257 27.08 -0.14 -9.89
C SER A 257 27.20 1.37 -9.65
N ASN A 258 26.20 2.13 -10.09
CA ASN A 258 26.10 3.57 -9.80
C ASN A 258 25.57 3.87 -8.37
N THR A 259 25.89 3.03 -7.38
CA THR A 259 25.34 3.14 -6.02
C THR A 259 26.09 4.18 -5.18
N VAL A 260 27.40 4.31 -5.36
CA VAL A 260 28.22 5.33 -4.69
C VAL A 260 28.15 6.61 -5.49
N ARG A 261 27.40 7.61 -4.99
CA ARG A 261 27.19 8.90 -5.67
C ARG A 261 28.29 9.90 -5.36
N PHE A 262 28.85 9.83 -4.15
CA PHE A 262 29.99 10.65 -3.76
C PHE A 262 30.82 9.92 -2.71
N TYR A 263 32.14 10.07 -2.78
CA TYR A 263 33.03 9.52 -1.76
C TYR A 263 34.28 10.37 -1.61
N LYS A 264 34.55 10.77 -0.37
CA LYS A 264 35.73 11.50 0.08
C LYS A 264 36.27 10.81 1.33
N PRO A 265 37.39 10.05 1.24
CA PRO A 265 38.04 9.45 2.41
C PRO A 265 38.84 10.49 3.20
N ARG A 266 39.17 10.16 4.45
CA ARG A 266 40.08 10.96 5.28
C ARG A 266 41.49 10.98 4.70
N GLY A 267 42.23 12.06 4.91
CA GLY A 267 43.59 12.27 4.41
C GLY A 267 43.68 12.62 2.93
N THR A 268 42.55 12.78 2.24
CA THR A 268 42.51 13.19 0.82
C THR A 268 41.84 14.55 0.68
N THR A 269 42.46 15.46 -0.08
CA THR A 269 41.88 16.74 -0.49
C THR A 269 41.26 16.62 -1.88
N LEU A 270 40.13 17.29 -2.09
CA LEU A 270 39.45 17.33 -3.38
C LEU A 270 39.48 18.77 -3.91
N PRO A 271 40.25 19.08 -4.97
CA PRO A 271 40.36 20.44 -5.50
C PRO A 271 39.01 21.05 -5.91
N ASP A 272 38.10 20.24 -6.44
CA ASP A 272 36.76 20.65 -6.85
C ASP A 272 35.83 20.97 -5.65
N TYR A 273 36.22 20.58 -4.44
CA TYR A 273 35.46 20.76 -3.20
C TYR A 273 36.34 21.37 -2.10
N PRO A 274 36.77 22.64 -2.24
CA PRO A 274 37.74 23.26 -1.34
C PRO A 274 37.23 23.44 0.09
N ALA A 275 35.92 23.36 0.31
CA ALA A 275 35.31 23.44 1.64
C ALA A 275 35.47 22.14 2.46
N LEU A 276 35.88 21.03 1.83
CA LEU A 276 36.21 19.77 2.48
C LEU A 276 37.71 19.72 2.82
N THR A 277 38.00 19.71 4.11
CA THR A 277 39.36 19.55 4.66
C THR A 277 39.85 18.11 4.51
N ASP A 278 41.13 17.85 4.71
CA ASP A 278 41.70 16.49 4.68
C ASP A 278 41.06 15.56 5.73
N ASP A 279 40.69 16.08 6.90
CA ASP A 279 40.06 15.33 7.99
C ASP A 279 38.61 14.91 7.74
N ASP A 280 37.92 15.56 6.80
CA ASP A 280 36.52 15.27 6.51
C ASP A 280 36.36 13.86 5.89
N PHE A 281 35.27 13.18 6.20
CA PHE A 281 34.86 11.95 5.55
C PHE A 281 33.43 12.13 5.08
N VAL A 282 33.16 11.82 3.82
CA VAL A 282 31.81 11.88 3.27
C VAL A 282 31.59 10.70 2.32
N LEU A 283 30.54 9.93 2.55
CA LEU A 283 30.07 8.88 1.65
C LEU A 283 28.58 9.06 1.39
N ILE A 284 28.20 9.26 0.13
CA ILE A 284 26.80 9.39 -0.29
C ILE A 284 26.42 8.20 -1.18
N LEU A 285 25.34 7.52 -0.79
CA LEU A 285 24.85 6.29 -1.41
C LEU A 285 23.40 6.46 -1.89
N ALA A 286 23.15 6.12 -3.15
CA ALA A 286 21.81 5.95 -3.70
C ALA A 286 21.86 5.07 -4.96
N ASN A 287 21.01 4.05 -5.03
CA ASN A 287 20.83 3.30 -6.26
C ASN A 287 19.83 3.99 -7.21
N GLU A 288 19.79 3.56 -8.47
CA GLU A 288 18.95 4.18 -9.50
C GLU A 288 17.46 4.21 -9.15
N TYR A 289 16.94 3.16 -8.53
CA TYR A 289 15.54 3.11 -8.12
C TYR A 289 15.24 4.14 -7.01
N GLN A 290 16.19 4.37 -6.09
CA GLN A 290 16.03 5.39 -5.07
C GLN A 290 16.00 6.80 -5.68
N VAL A 291 16.82 7.06 -6.71
CA VAL A 291 16.80 8.32 -7.47
C VAL A 291 15.45 8.49 -8.18
N GLN A 292 14.98 7.46 -8.90
CA GLN A 292 13.66 7.46 -9.57
C GLN A 292 12.50 7.65 -8.58
N MET A 293 12.60 7.08 -7.38
CA MET A 293 11.59 7.28 -6.33
C MET A 293 11.56 8.74 -5.87
N LEU A 294 12.72 9.37 -5.71
CA LEU A 294 12.78 10.80 -5.37
C LEU A 294 12.24 11.68 -6.51
N GLU A 295 12.56 11.36 -7.76
CA GLU A 295 12.08 12.11 -8.92
C GLU A 295 10.54 12.05 -9.03
N SER A 296 9.96 10.86 -8.82
CA SER A 296 8.52 10.66 -8.92
C SER A 296 7.73 11.20 -7.73
N GLN A 297 8.26 11.09 -6.50
CA GLN A 297 7.49 11.38 -5.28
C GLN A 297 8.01 12.58 -4.47
N GLY A 298 9.23 13.05 -4.70
CA GLY A 298 9.90 14.12 -3.95
C GLY A 298 9.32 15.52 -4.14
N LYS A 299 8.39 15.72 -5.09
CA LYS A 299 7.75 17.01 -5.35
C LYS A 299 6.84 17.47 -4.21
N ASN A 300 6.21 16.53 -3.51
CA ASN A 300 5.31 16.88 -2.41
C ASN A 300 6.11 17.14 -1.12
N ILE A 301 6.89 16.15 -0.69
CA ILE A 301 7.63 16.22 0.57
C ILE A 301 9.00 15.57 0.48
N ILE A 302 9.98 16.25 1.08
CA ILE A 302 11.30 15.68 1.39
C ILE A 302 11.54 15.78 2.89
N CYS A 303 12.02 14.69 3.49
CA CYS A 303 12.35 14.64 4.90
C CYS A 303 13.83 14.35 5.09
N PHE A 304 14.47 15.05 6.01
CA PHE A 304 15.81 14.74 6.48
C PHE A 304 15.73 14.08 7.84
N ASP A 305 16.37 12.92 7.96
CA ASP A 305 16.49 12.19 9.21
C ASP A 305 17.96 11.99 9.57
N ARG A 306 18.31 12.23 10.83
CA ARG A 306 19.68 12.13 11.32
C ARG A 306 19.77 11.10 12.43
N VAL A 307 20.72 10.18 12.28
CA VAL A 307 21.10 9.20 13.29
C VAL A 307 22.56 9.44 13.68
N ARG A 308 22.78 9.77 14.96
CA ARG A 308 24.13 9.99 15.49
C ARG A 308 24.86 8.66 15.70
N GLY A 309 26.14 8.60 15.31
CA GLY A 309 27.03 7.51 15.64
C GLY A 309 27.53 7.59 17.08
N THR A 310 27.59 6.45 17.78
CA THR A 310 28.10 6.33 19.16
C THR A 310 29.54 5.77 19.22
N GLY A 311 30.19 5.59 18.08
CA GLY A 311 31.55 5.08 17.94
C GLY A 311 32.64 6.16 18.06
N ALA A 312 33.90 5.71 18.07
CA ALA A 312 35.07 6.58 18.30
C ALA A 312 35.31 7.65 17.22
N ASP A 313 34.87 7.37 15.97
CA ASP A 313 35.02 8.30 14.84
C ASP A 313 33.81 9.22 14.64
N HIS A 314 32.76 9.09 15.47
CA HIS A 314 31.54 9.92 15.47
C HIS A 314 30.84 10.10 14.09
N PHE A 315 30.85 9.07 13.23
CA PHE A 315 30.13 9.14 11.95
C PHE A 315 28.61 9.22 12.14
N GLU A 316 28.01 10.30 11.64
CA GLU A 316 26.57 10.51 11.55
C GLU A 316 26.01 10.00 10.24
N LEU A 317 24.81 9.40 10.29
CA LEU A 317 24.02 9.04 9.13
C LEU A 317 22.93 10.09 8.93
N THR A 318 22.96 10.79 7.80
CA THR A 318 21.85 11.62 7.30
C THR A 318 21.12 10.87 6.20
N THR A 319 19.81 10.72 6.32
CA THR A 319 18.96 10.05 5.33
C THR A 319 17.99 11.05 4.72
N LEU A 320 18.00 11.17 3.39
CA LEU A 320 16.98 11.89 2.65
C LEU A 320 15.85 10.92 2.29
N LEU A 321 14.64 11.22 2.76
CA LEU A 321 13.45 10.40 2.61
C LEU A 321 12.40 11.15 1.79
N THR A 322 11.59 10.40 1.05
CA THR A 322 10.31 10.87 0.50
C THR A 322 9.18 9.96 0.97
N VAL A 323 7.95 10.32 0.66
CA VAL A 323 6.75 9.55 0.96
C VAL A 323 6.24 8.93 -0.33
N ASP A 324 6.05 7.61 -0.34
CA ASP A 324 5.50 6.90 -1.51
C ASP A 324 3.98 7.09 -1.66
N GLU A 325 3.40 6.59 -2.77
CA GLU A 325 1.95 6.60 -3.06
C GLU A 325 1.08 5.92 -1.97
N THR A 326 1.68 5.16 -1.06
CA THR A 326 0.99 4.51 0.07
C THR A 326 1.12 5.30 1.37
N HIS A 327 1.62 6.53 1.29
CA HIS A 327 1.97 7.42 2.39
C HIS A 327 3.01 6.83 3.36
N LYS A 328 3.98 6.07 2.84
CA LYS A 328 5.08 5.52 3.64
C LYS A 328 6.41 6.15 3.31
N GLY A 329 7.22 6.36 4.35
CA GLY A 329 8.60 6.83 4.20
C GLY A 329 9.48 5.84 3.44
N PHE A 330 10.17 6.36 2.42
CA PHE A 330 11.13 5.67 1.59
C PHE A 330 12.48 6.40 1.55
N PRO A 331 13.60 5.72 1.83
CA PRO A 331 14.93 6.33 1.81
C PRO A 331 15.46 6.46 0.39
N CYS A 332 15.76 7.69 0.00
CA CYS A 332 16.27 8.02 -1.32
C CYS A 332 17.79 8.15 -1.32
N PHE A 333 18.37 8.81 -0.33
CA PHE A 333 19.82 8.94 -0.20
C PHE A 333 20.27 8.67 1.23
N PHE A 334 21.44 8.04 1.37
CA PHE A 334 22.15 7.95 2.65
C PHE A 334 23.46 8.70 2.53
N MET A 335 23.74 9.57 3.49
CA MET A 335 25.02 10.23 3.64
C MET A 335 25.61 9.85 4.99
N VAL A 336 26.83 9.29 4.97
CA VAL A 336 27.63 9.05 6.16
C VAL A 336 28.74 10.08 6.21
N SER A 337 28.82 10.85 7.29
CA SER A 337 29.80 11.92 7.45
C SER A 337 30.27 12.06 8.89
N ASN A 338 31.51 12.53 9.11
CA ASN A 338 31.99 12.95 10.44
C ASN A 338 31.77 14.45 10.70
N ARG A 339 31.18 15.17 9.74
CA ARG A 339 30.85 16.60 9.83
C ARG A 339 29.38 16.83 9.45
N SER A 340 28.71 17.74 10.16
CA SER A 340 27.27 17.97 10.08
C SER A 340 26.97 19.47 10.14
N ASP A 341 27.08 20.14 8.99
CA ASP A 341 26.80 21.57 8.86
C ASP A 341 26.15 21.90 7.51
N THR A 342 25.82 23.17 7.30
CA THR A 342 25.18 23.65 6.07
C THR A 342 25.98 23.33 4.81
N THR A 343 27.32 23.26 4.89
CA THR A 343 28.18 22.94 3.73
C THR A 343 28.01 21.48 3.32
N ILE A 344 28.02 20.57 4.30
CA ILE A 344 27.81 19.14 4.03
C ILE A 344 26.38 18.86 3.53
N MET A 345 25.38 19.60 4.02
CA MET A 345 24.01 19.49 3.51
C MET A 345 23.85 20.07 2.09
N ALA A 346 24.56 21.15 1.77
CA ALA A 346 24.62 21.68 0.41
C ALA A 346 25.29 20.70 -0.55
N LEU A 347 26.37 20.03 -0.12
CA LEU A 347 27.01 18.95 -0.89
C LEU A 347 26.04 17.80 -1.16
N LEU A 348 25.26 17.38 -0.16
CA LEU A 348 24.21 16.36 -0.37
C LEU A 348 23.19 16.83 -1.41
N ALA A 349 22.71 18.07 -1.33
CA ALA A 349 21.77 18.62 -2.29
C ALA A 349 22.35 18.70 -3.71
N LEU A 350 23.64 19.03 -3.85
CA LEU A 350 24.36 19.02 -5.14
C LEU A 350 24.43 17.61 -5.73
N VAL A 351 24.83 16.63 -4.94
CA VAL A 351 24.90 15.23 -5.39
C VAL A 351 23.52 14.69 -5.78
N VAL A 352 22.46 15.13 -5.09
CA VAL A 352 21.08 14.82 -5.45
C VAL A 352 20.70 15.44 -6.79
N LYS A 353 21.01 16.74 -7.00
CA LYS A 353 20.77 17.46 -8.27
C LYS A 353 21.49 16.78 -9.43
N ASP A 354 22.75 16.42 -9.26
CA ASP A 354 23.55 15.76 -10.29
C ASP A 354 23.00 14.37 -10.62
N ALA A 355 22.55 13.61 -9.60
CA ALA A 355 21.95 12.30 -9.81
C ALA A 355 20.61 12.36 -10.55
N LEU A 356 19.83 13.43 -10.37
CA LEU A 356 18.55 13.66 -11.07
C LEU A 356 18.72 14.33 -12.44
N GLY A 357 19.86 15.01 -12.66
CA GLY A 357 20.11 15.85 -13.83
C GLY A 357 19.32 17.16 -13.86
N HIS A 358 18.52 17.46 -12.83
CA HIS A 358 17.71 18.67 -12.73
C HIS A 358 17.35 19.01 -11.29
N GLU A 359 16.82 20.22 -11.07
CA GLU A 359 16.32 20.67 -9.77
C GLU A 359 14.90 20.17 -9.49
N ILE A 360 14.63 19.76 -8.26
CA ILE A 360 13.28 19.42 -7.80
C ILE A 360 12.69 20.58 -7.02
N ASN A 361 11.51 21.04 -7.44
CA ASN A 361 10.70 21.96 -6.65
C ASN A 361 9.83 21.17 -5.68
N THR A 362 10.24 21.13 -4.41
CA THR A 362 9.53 20.43 -3.35
C THR A 362 8.64 21.40 -2.57
N THR A 363 7.36 21.05 -2.40
CA THR A 363 6.41 21.87 -1.63
C THR A 363 6.79 21.96 -0.16
N THR A 364 7.13 20.83 0.47
CA THR A 364 7.41 20.76 1.91
C THR A 364 8.73 20.08 2.24
N ILE A 365 9.54 20.68 3.11
CA ILE A 365 10.70 20.02 3.73
C ILE A 365 10.47 19.82 5.21
N MET A 366 10.80 18.63 5.71
CA MET A 366 10.69 18.28 7.12
C MET A 366 12.03 17.86 7.73
N THR A 367 12.40 18.41 8.90
CA THR A 367 13.75 18.26 9.52
C THR A 367 13.70 18.06 11.04
N ASP A 368 14.87 17.88 11.67
CA ASP A 368 15.07 17.67 13.12
C ASP A 368 15.10 18.97 13.97
N MET A 369 14.44 20.03 13.48
CA MET A 369 14.43 21.41 14.00
C MET A 369 15.69 22.23 13.72
N SER A 370 16.76 21.65 13.17
CA SER A 370 17.92 22.41 12.71
C SER A 370 17.68 23.06 11.35
N ASP A 371 18.16 24.31 11.19
CA ASP A 371 18.06 25.04 9.93
C ASP A 371 19.08 24.57 8.88
N ILE A 372 20.14 23.84 9.26
CA ILE A 372 21.25 23.44 8.37
C ILE A 372 20.77 22.70 7.12
N TYR A 373 19.73 21.87 7.25
CA TYR A 373 19.19 21.10 6.13
C TYR A 373 18.43 22.00 5.16
N SER A 374 17.59 22.90 5.68
CA SER A 374 16.80 23.80 4.84
C SER A 374 17.68 24.84 4.14
N GLN A 375 18.71 25.33 4.83
CA GLN A 375 19.69 26.27 4.27
C GLN A 375 20.57 25.57 3.23
N GLY A 376 21.09 24.37 3.55
CA GLY A 376 21.90 23.58 2.63
C GLY A 376 21.12 23.22 1.37
N TRP A 377 19.88 22.76 1.52
CA TRP A 377 18.98 22.48 0.39
C TRP A 377 18.74 23.73 -0.47
N SER A 378 18.34 24.85 0.16
CA SER A 378 18.00 26.09 -0.57
C SER A 378 19.20 26.77 -1.24
N SER A 379 20.44 26.34 -0.93
CA SER A 379 21.65 26.84 -1.59
C SER A 379 21.87 26.21 -2.97
N VAL A 380 21.23 25.08 -3.27
CA VAL A 380 21.39 24.32 -4.52
C VAL A 380 20.07 24.08 -5.24
N MET A 381 19.00 23.88 -4.48
CA MET A 381 17.65 23.57 -4.95
C MET A 381 16.69 24.74 -4.67
N PRO A 382 15.55 24.83 -5.36
CA PRO A 382 14.51 25.81 -5.06
C PRO A 382 14.07 25.75 -3.59
N ALA A 383 13.85 26.92 -3.00
CA ALA A 383 13.40 27.03 -1.61
C ALA A 383 11.99 26.42 -1.46
N PRO A 384 11.77 25.56 -0.44
CA PRO A 384 10.46 24.95 -0.23
C PRO A 384 9.44 25.97 0.26
N VAL A 385 8.16 25.74 -0.07
CA VAL A 385 7.04 26.59 0.39
C VAL A 385 6.84 26.43 1.90
N HIS A 386 6.94 25.20 2.41
CA HIS A 386 6.72 24.88 3.81
C HIS A 386 7.95 24.21 4.44
N ARG A 387 8.25 24.60 5.69
CA ARG A 387 9.29 23.99 6.51
C ARG A 387 8.65 23.46 7.79
N LEU A 388 8.72 22.14 7.99
CA LEU A 388 8.10 21.45 9.10
C LEU A 388 9.14 20.77 9.99
N TYR A 389 8.80 20.61 11.26
CA TYR A 389 9.56 19.83 12.22
C TYR A 389 9.01 18.40 12.26
N CYS A 390 9.91 17.43 12.27
CA CYS A 390 9.54 16.04 12.47
C CYS A 390 8.94 15.87 13.88
N SER A 391 7.73 15.30 13.96
CA SER A 391 7.02 15.11 15.22
C SER A 391 7.81 14.31 16.25
N TRP A 392 8.60 13.31 15.81
CA TRP A 392 9.47 12.55 16.69
C TRP A 392 10.49 13.44 17.39
N HIS A 393 11.14 14.34 16.64
CA HIS A 393 12.14 15.26 17.19
C HIS A 393 11.52 16.28 18.14
N VAL A 394 10.31 16.77 17.84
CA VAL A 394 9.54 17.65 18.73
C VAL A 394 9.21 16.93 20.04
N LEU A 395 8.63 15.73 19.96
CA LEU A 395 8.28 14.93 21.13
C LEU A 395 9.52 14.51 21.94
N ASN A 396 10.63 14.15 21.27
CA ASN A 396 11.87 13.81 21.95
C ASN A 396 12.48 15.01 22.66
N ALA A 397 12.51 16.18 22.00
CA ALA A 397 12.98 17.42 22.62
C ALA A 397 12.15 17.82 23.84
N TRP A 398 10.82 17.60 23.82
CA TRP A 398 10.00 17.77 25.02
C TRP A 398 10.42 16.79 26.11
N ARG A 399 10.51 15.48 25.82
CA ARG A 399 10.91 14.45 26.80
C ARG A 399 12.25 14.73 27.45
N GLU A 400 13.27 15.07 26.67
CA GLU A 400 14.61 15.39 27.17
C GLU A 400 14.61 16.60 28.11
N ASN A 401 13.70 17.55 27.89
CA ASN A 401 13.60 18.78 28.65
C ASN A 401 12.57 18.72 29.80
N LEU A 402 11.78 17.65 29.94
CA LEU A 402 10.89 17.46 31.10
C LEU A 402 11.64 17.43 32.43
N VAL A 403 12.96 17.19 32.42
CA VAL A 403 13.81 17.29 33.61
C VAL A 403 13.82 18.69 34.23
N LYS A 404 13.49 19.73 33.45
CA LYS A 404 13.29 21.12 33.91
C LYS A 404 12.03 21.30 34.77
N ILE A 405 11.19 20.27 34.87
CA ILE A 405 10.08 20.22 35.80
C ILE A 405 10.57 19.56 37.08
N SER A 406 10.54 20.33 38.17
CA SER A 406 11.11 19.94 39.47
C SER A 406 10.50 18.65 40.03
N HIS A 407 9.19 18.49 39.88
CA HIS A 407 8.43 17.34 40.38
C HIS A 407 8.20 16.29 39.29
N PRO A 408 8.78 15.08 39.42
CA PRO A 408 8.65 14.02 38.41
C PRO A 408 7.21 13.62 38.10
N GLU A 409 6.32 13.64 39.10
CA GLU A 409 4.89 13.32 38.98
C GLU A 409 4.14 14.27 38.02
N CYS A 410 4.61 15.51 37.86
CA CYS A 410 4.02 16.50 36.96
C CYS A 410 4.47 16.34 35.50
N ARG A 411 5.54 15.57 35.23
CA ARG A 411 6.13 15.44 33.89
C ARG A 411 5.22 14.71 32.90
N GLU A 412 4.62 13.61 33.33
CA GLU A 412 3.74 12.82 32.46
C GLU A 412 2.44 13.57 32.08
N PRO A 413 1.72 14.22 33.01
CA PRO A 413 0.57 15.08 32.68
C PRO A 413 0.91 16.21 31.70
N VAL A 414 2.01 16.92 31.92
CA VAL A 414 2.45 17.99 31.02
C VAL A 414 2.74 17.43 29.63
N TYR A 415 3.49 16.33 29.55
CA TYR A 415 3.79 15.69 28.27
C TYR A 415 2.53 15.22 27.52
N LYS A 416 1.55 14.66 28.22
CA LYS A 416 0.26 14.27 27.62
C LYS A 416 -0.49 15.47 27.05
N THR A 417 -0.49 16.58 27.77
CA THR A 417 -1.11 17.84 27.33
C THR A 417 -0.45 18.39 26.07
N LEU A 418 0.89 18.45 26.05
CA LEU A 418 1.63 18.88 24.86
C LEU A 418 1.45 17.93 23.67
N LYS A 419 1.39 16.62 23.92
CA LYS A 419 1.11 15.64 22.86
C LYS A 419 -0.29 15.82 22.28
N ALA A 420 -1.29 16.10 23.12
CA ALA A 420 -2.64 16.42 22.65
C ALA A 420 -2.64 17.69 21.79
N LEU A 421 -1.93 18.74 22.20
CA LEU A 421 -1.74 19.96 21.40
C LEU A 421 -1.11 19.69 20.04
N LEU A 422 -0.09 18.83 19.99
CA LEU A 422 0.56 18.46 18.71
C LEU A 422 -0.42 17.78 17.76
N GLU A 423 -1.27 16.89 18.28
CA GLU A 423 -2.21 16.06 17.52
C GLU A 423 -3.55 16.74 17.23
N GLU A 424 -3.80 17.93 17.80
CA GLU A 424 -5.04 18.69 17.57
C GLU A 424 -5.17 19.12 16.11
N VAL A 425 -6.37 18.95 15.56
CA VAL A 425 -6.70 19.22 14.16
C VAL A 425 -7.49 20.51 14.00
N ASP A 426 -8.28 20.92 15.00
CA ASP A 426 -9.03 22.17 14.95
C ASP A 426 -8.15 23.35 15.38
N LYS A 427 -8.01 24.35 14.49
CA LYS A 427 -7.16 25.52 14.73
C LYS A 427 -7.63 26.39 15.89
N THR A 428 -8.95 26.47 16.12
CA THR A 428 -9.55 27.28 17.18
C THR A 428 -9.33 26.61 18.53
N VAL A 429 -9.64 25.31 18.62
CA VAL A 429 -9.40 24.50 19.83
C VAL A 429 -7.92 24.48 20.18
N PHE A 430 -7.05 24.30 19.17
CA PHE A 430 -5.61 24.36 19.35
C PHE A 430 -5.16 25.70 19.93
N SER A 431 -5.64 26.82 19.39
CA SER A 431 -5.23 28.16 19.83
C SER A 431 -5.61 28.42 21.28
N CYS A 432 -6.85 28.08 21.68
CA CYS A 432 -7.31 28.19 23.06
C CYS A 432 -6.50 27.28 24.00
N SER A 433 -6.31 26.02 23.61
CA SER A 433 -5.59 25.03 24.42
C SER A 433 -4.11 25.39 24.59
N LEU A 434 -3.47 25.95 23.55
CA LEU A 434 -2.08 26.39 23.61
C LEU A 434 -1.93 27.57 24.59
N GLN A 435 -2.85 28.53 24.55
CA GLN A 435 -2.83 29.67 25.47
C GLN A 435 -3.00 29.22 26.93
N LEU A 436 -3.93 28.31 27.19
CA LEU A 436 -4.15 27.71 28.51
C LEU A 436 -2.90 26.96 28.99
N ALA A 437 -2.33 26.08 28.15
CA ALA A 437 -1.13 25.32 28.50
C ALA A 437 0.07 26.24 28.80
N ILE A 438 0.28 27.30 28.02
CA ILE A 438 1.34 28.29 28.30
C ILE A 438 1.08 29.02 29.62
N TYR A 439 -0.17 29.41 29.89
CA TYR A 439 -0.53 30.06 31.14
C TYR A 439 -0.27 29.15 32.35
N GLU A 440 -0.72 27.90 32.31
CA GLU A 440 -0.49 26.91 33.38
C GLU A 440 1.00 26.66 33.61
N LEU A 441 1.75 26.45 32.53
CA LEU A 441 3.18 26.18 32.60
C LEU A 441 3.98 27.36 33.16
N LYS A 442 3.55 28.61 32.95
CA LYS A 442 4.29 29.79 33.42
C LYS A 442 3.91 30.24 34.83
N ASN A 443 2.71 29.89 35.31
CA ASN A 443 2.21 30.34 36.61
C ASN A 443 2.37 29.31 37.73
N ASP A 444 2.78 28.09 37.41
CA ASP A 444 3.14 27.09 38.40
C ASP A 444 4.67 27.09 38.64
N PRO A 445 5.14 27.36 39.89
CA PRO A 445 6.56 27.31 40.24
C PRO A 445 7.26 25.99 39.88
N VAL A 446 6.51 24.89 39.78
CA VAL A 446 7.03 23.56 39.43
C VAL A 446 7.37 23.43 37.96
N THR A 447 6.66 24.15 37.08
CA THR A 447 6.74 23.98 35.62
C THR A 447 7.28 25.22 34.89
N VAL A 448 7.46 26.36 35.59
CA VAL A 448 7.86 27.65 35.01
C VAL A 448 9.13 27.61 34.15
N GLU A 449 10.16 26.87 34.57
CA GLU A 449 11.40 26.74 33.80
C GLU A 449 11.16 26.03 32.46
N PHE A 450 10.37 24.96 32.47
CA PHE A 450 9.96 24.26 31.26
C PHE A 450 9.03 25.12 30.39
N GLY A 451 8.11 25.87 30.99
CA GLY A 451 7.22 26.80 30.29
C GLY A 451 7.98 27.89 29.52
N GLN A 452 9.03 28.46 30.13
CA GLN A 452 9.91 29.44 29.47
C GLN A 452 10.63 28.82 28.27
N TYR A 453 11.22 27.63 28.45
CA TYR A 453 11.84 26.87 27.35
C TYR A 453 10.84 26.58 26.22
N PHE A 454 9.63 26.11 26.55
CA PHE A 454 8.62 25.75 25.56
C PHE A 454 8.22 26.95 24.69
N VAL A 455 7.96 28.11 25.32
CA VAL A 455 7.60 29.34 24.60
C VAL A 455 8.74 29.81 23.71
N GLN A 456 9.99 29.79 24.22
CA GLN A 456 11.16 30.23 23.47
C GLN A 456 11.41 29.39 22.21
N GLU A 457 11.35 28.07 22.32
CA GLU A 457 11.70 27.16 21.22
C GLU A 457 10.51 26.89 20.27
N PHE A 458 9.31 26.72 20.81
CA PHE A 458 8.14 26.24 20.07
C PHE A 458 7.06 27.30 19.83
N GLY A 459 7.00 28.37 20.65
CA GLY A 459 5.93 29.38 20.60
C GLY A 459 5.88 30.17 19.30
N ASN A 460 7.04 30.53 18.73
CA ASN A 460 7.10 31.26 17.45
C ASN A 460 7.04 30.33 16.23
N ASN A 461 7.15 29.02 16.44
CA ASN A 461 7.29 28.01 15.38
C ASN A 461 6.09 27.06 15.31
N VAL A 462 4.93 27.45 15.87
CA VAL A 462 3.73 26.61 15.97
C VAL A 462 3.32 25.98 14.64
N ALA A 463 3.35 26.77 13.56
CA ALA A 463 3.01 26.28 12.22
C ALA A 463 3.94 25.16 11.72
N ARG A 464 5.17 25.05 12.27
CA ARG A 464 6.15 24.03 11.88
C ARG A 464 5.88 22.66 12.52
N TRP A 465 5.16 22.58 13.65
CA TRP A 465 5.00 21.32 14.39
C TRP A 465 3.56 20.90 14.70
N ALA A 466 2.59 21.82 14.73
CA ALA A 466 1.21 21.50 15.09
C ALA A 466 0.39 20.97 13.90
N CYS A 467 -0.36 19.87 14.11
CA CYS A 467 -1.13 19.20 13.04
C CYS A 467 -2.19 20.11 12.40
N CYS A 468 -2.89 20.94 13.19
CA CYS A 468 -3.93 21.85 12.71
C CYS A 468 -3.45 22.85 11.64
N HIS A 469 -2.15 23.15 11.59
CA HIS A 469 -1.54 24.02 10.56
C HIS A 469 -1.08 23.25 9.31
N GLN A 470 -1.11 21.91 9.32
CA GLN A 470 -0.54 21.03 8.30
C GLN A 470 -1.58 20.25 7.49
N LEU A 471 -2.87 20.33 7.85
CA LEU A 471 -3.97 19.49 7.32
C LEU A 471 -4.12 19.47 5.78
N HIS A 472 -3.68 20.51 5.07
CA HIS A 472 -3.81 20.61 3.62
C HIS A 472 -2.54 20.25 2.85
N LEU A 473 -1.46 19.86 3.53
CA LEU A 473 -0.15 19.64 2.90
C LEU A 473 0.06 18.19 2.44
N ASP A 474 -0.89 17.28 2.67
CA ASP A 474 -0.73 15.82 2.47
C ASP A 474 0.46 15.20 3.25
N VAL A 475 0.99 15.94 4.25
CA VAL A 475 2.19 15.60 5.07
C VAL A 475 1.85 14.82 6.33
N ASN A 476 0.76 14.04 6.36
CA ASN A 476 0.44 13.31 7.59
C ASN A 476 1.30 12.04 7.77
N THR A 477 2.56 12.27 8.13
CA THR A 477 3.68 11.32 8.11
C THR A 477 4.18 10.97 9.52
N ASN A 478 3.57 11.55 10.57
CA ASN A 478 4.07 11.53 11.95
C ASN A 478 4.33 10.11 12.50
N MET A 479 3.45 9.14 12.22
CA MET A 479 3.66 7.75 12.67
C MET A 479 4.72 6.98 11.85
N PHE A 480 4.88 7.31 10.56
CA PHE A 480 5.77 6.54 9.67
C PHE A 480 7.22 6.99 9.76
N LEU A 481 7.46 8.28 10.00
CA LEU A 481 8.79 8.82 10.14
C LEU A 481 9.43 8.43 11.47
N GLU A 482 8.65 8.40 12.56
CA GLU A 482 9.09 7.84 13.85
C GLU A 482 9.51 6.38 13.69
N SER A 483 8.66 5.55 13.08
CA SER A 483 9.01 4.15 12.80
C SER A 483 10.22 4.01 11.87
N MET A 484 10.41 4.93 10.94
CA MET A 484 11.55 4.94 10.03
C MET A 484 12.85 5.31 10.76
N HIS A 485 12.81 6.35 11.61
CA HIS A 485 13.93 6.79 12.43
C HIS A 485 14.43 5.64 13.33
N GLU A 486 13.54 5.03 14.11
CA GLU A 486 13.88 3.88 14.96
C GLU A 486 14.47 2.71 14.15
N THR A 487 13.93 2.47 12.96
CA THR A 487 14.44 1.42 12.07
C THR A 487 15.84 1.75 11.56
N LEU A 488 16.08 2.98 11.13
CA LEU A 488 17.39 3.42 10.63
C LEU A 488 18.42 3.44 11.75
N GLU A 489 18.05 3.92 12.93
CA GLU A 489 18.89 3.86 14.13
C GLU A 489 19.27 2.42 14.45
N TYR A 490 18.31 1.48 14.44
CA TYR A 490 18.62 0.07 14.67
C TYR A 490 19.50 -0.53 13.57
N VAL A 491 19.23 -0.23 12.30
CA VAL A 491 19.99 -0.74 11.15
C VAL A 491 21.44 -0.24 11.18
N TYR A 492 21.64 1.05 11.45
CA TYR A 492 22.94 1.71 11.47
C TYR A 492 23.71 1.44 12.77
N SER A 493 23.10 1.69 13.93
CA SER A 493 23.75 1.62 15.24
C SER A 493 23.71 0.23 15.89
N GLY A 494 22.90 -0.71 15.38
CA GLY A 494 22.88 -2.10 15.88
C GLY A 494 22.37 -2.27 17.32
N GLY A 495 21.66 -1.27 17.87
CA GLY A 495 21.24 -1.22 19.25
C GLY A 495 22.29 -0.56 20.15
N LYS A 496 22.90 -1.32 21.08
CA LYS A 496 23.71 -0.76 22.17
C LYS A 496 25.13 -0.27 21.81
N LYS A 497 25.68 -0.65 20.64
CA LYS A 497 27.03 -0.23 20.18
C LYS A 497 27.03 -0.11 18.66
N GLN A 498 27.48 1.04 18.14
CA GLN A 498 27.55 1.32 16.70
C GLN A 498 28.26 0.20 15.94
N LYS A 499 27.66 -0.23 14.82
CA LYS A 499 28.32 -1.14 13.89
C LYS A 499 29.47 -0.39 13.20
N PRO A 500 30.65 -1.01 13.03
CA PRO A 500 31.65 -0.39 12.17
C PRO A 500 31.10 -0.23 10.75
N LEU A 501 31.62 0.78 10.03
CA LEU A 501 31.05 1.21 8.75
C LEU A 501 30.98 0.08 7.71
N ASP A 502 31.95 -0.83 7.72
CA ASP A 502 32.01 -2.06 6.93
C ASP A 502 30.76 -2.95 7.07
N LYS A 503 30.06 -2.88 8.20
CA LYS A 503 28.81 -3.61 8.48
C LYS A 503 27.58 -2.73 8.40
N ALA A 504 27.71 -1.44 8.70
CA ALA A 504 26.60 -0.50 8.62
C ALA A 504 26.16 -0.28 7.16
N ILE A 505 27.10 -0.09 6.24
CA ILE A 505 26.81 0.15 4.82
C ILE A 505 26.06 -1.04 4.19
N PRO A 506 26.53 -2.31 4.28
CA PRO A 506 25.77 -3.44 3.77
C PRO A 506 24.38 -3.59 4.40
N ALA A 507 24.24 -3.27 5.69
CA ALA A 507 22.95 -3.33 6.38
C ALA A 507 21.96 -2.28 5.83
N LEU A 508 22.41 -1.06 5.54
CA LEU A 508 21.59 -0.03 4.87
C LEU A 508 21.19 -0.48 3.46
N MET A 509 22.11 -1.07 2.70
CA MET A 509 21.83 -1.59 1.35
C MET A 509 20.86 -2.78 1.38
N GLU A 510 20.98 -3.69 2.37
CA GLU A 510 20.02 -4.77 2.60
C GLU A 510 18.64 -4.20 2.95
N PHE A 511 18.58 -3.20 3.83
CA PHE A 511 17.35 -2.55 4.23
C PHE A 511 16.61 -1.89 3.06
N THR A 512 17.29 -1.09 2.23
CA THR A 512 16.71 -0.47 1.04
C THR A 512 16.20 -1.52 0.06
N ARG A 513 16.98 -2.56 -0.20
CA ARG A 513 16.56 -3.66 -1.09
C ARG A 513 15.30 -4.36 -0.59
N ASP A 514 15.19 -4.57 0.71
CA ASP A 514 14.00 -5.14 1.33
C ASP A 514 12.78 -4.22 1.22
N LYS A 515 12.97 -2.90 1.36
CA LYS A 515 11.92 -1.88 1.12
C LYS A 515 11.46 -1.89 -0.34
N ILE A 516 12.38 -1.81 -1.31
CA ILE A 516 12.09 -1.90 -2.74
C ILE A 516 11.32 -3.19 -3.05
N SER A 517 11.80 -4.32 -2.52
CA SER A 517 11.14 -5.61 -2.74
C SER A 517 9.71 -5.63 -2.20
N LYS A 518 9.44 -5.00 -1.05
CA LYS A 518 8.08 -4.88 -0.49
C LYS A 518 7.19 -4.04 -1.39
N LEU A 519 7.68 -2.94 -1.95
CA LEU A 519 6.96 -2.11 -2.92
C LEU A 519 6.60 -2.92 -4.17
N TRP A 520 7.58 -3.61 -4.77
CA TRP A 520 7.36 -4.48 -5.93
C TRP A 520 6.36 -5.61 -5.64
N ILE A 521 6.43 -6.21 -4.46
CA ILE A 521 5.47 -7.23 -4.02
C ILE A 521 4.07 -6.63 -3.87
N ALA A 522 3.93 -5.45 -3.27
CA ALA A 522 2.65 -4.78 -3.13
C ALA A 522 2.05 -4.46 -4.51
N LEU A 523 2.85 -3.92 -5.43
CA LEU A 523 2.43 -3.63 -6.80
C LEU A 523 1.88 -4.88 -7.51
N HIS A 524 2.58 -6.01 -7.43
CA HIS A 524 2.23 -7.22 -8.19
C HIS A 524 1.28 -8.19 -7.48
N LYS A 525 1.13 -8.09 -6.15
CA LYS A 525 0.29 -9.01 -5.35
C LYS A 525 -0.92 -8.34 -4.70
N GLY A 526 -1.25 -7.13 -5.12
CA GLY A 526 -2.46 -6.42 -4.71
C GLY A 526 -2.27 -5.65 -3.40
N GLY A 527 -1.50 -4.56 -3.46
CA GLY A 527 -1.44 -3.49 -2.46
C GLY A 527 -0.74 -3.82 -1.14
N ASP A 528 -0.61 -2.81 -0.28
CA ASP A 528 -0.07 -2.97 1.06
C ASP A 528 -1.06 -3.68 1.99
N ARG A 529 -0.65 -4.84 2.50
CA ARG A 529 -1.48 -5.69 3.37
C ARG A 529 -1.93 -4.97 4.64
N SER A 530 -1.10 -4.11 5.23
CA SER A 530 -1.46 -3.45 6.49
C SER A 530 -2.57 -2.41 6.29
N LYS A 531 -2.45 -1.56 5.26
CA LYS A 531 -3.49 -0.60 4.88
C LYS A 531 -4.80 -1.31 4.52
N LEU A 532 -4.74 -2.43 3.81
CA LEU A 532 -5.95 -3.20 3.45
C LEU A 532 -6.66 -3.81 4.66
N ILE A 533 -5.91 -4.30 5.65
CA ILE A 533 -6.50 -4.77 6.91
C ILE A 533 -7.18 -3.61 7.65
N ALA A 534 -6.57 -2.42 7.65
CA ALA A 534 -7.16 -1.23 8.26
C ALA A 534 -8.45 -0.81 7.56
N ILE A 535 -8.45 -0.75 6.22
CA ILE A 535 -9.65 -0.46 5.41
C ILE A 535 -10.77 -1.47 5.73
N LYS A 536 -10.44 -2.78 5.76
CA LYS A 536 -11.43 -3.80 6.07
C LYS A 536 -12.00 -3.64 7.48
N LYS A 537 -11.13 -3.34 8.46
CA LYS A 537 -11.56 -3.10 9.84
C LYS A 537 -12.47 -1.87 9.94
N GLY A 538 -12.18 -0.81 9.19
CA GLY A 538 -13.02 0.38 9.09
C GLY A 538 -14.41 0.05 8.54
N HIS A 539 -14.48 -0.79 7.50
CA HIS A 539 -15.75 -1.29 6.97
C HIS A 539 -16.52 -2.13 8.01
N GLU A 540 -15.84 -3.11 8.62
CA GLU A 540 -16.43 -3.97 9.65
C GLU A 540 -16.96 -3.15 10.84
N HIS A 541 -16.27 -2.06 11.24
CA HIS A 541 -16.76 -1.15 12.26
C HIS A 541 -18.02 -0.40 11.81
N ALA A 542 -18.01 0.19 10.61
CA ALA A 542 -19.17 0.91 10.08
C ALA A 542 -20.43 0.03 10.03
N LEU A 543 -20.31 -1.27 9.76
CA LEU A 543 -21.43 -2.22 9.82
C LEU A 543 -21.97 -2.50 11.23
N THR A 544 -21.18 -2.22 12.28
CA THR A 544 -21.59 -2.40 13.68
C THR A 544 -22.23 -1.16 14.30
N VAL A 545 -22.12 0.00 13.64
CA VAL A 545 -22.73 1.25 14.09
C VAL A 545 -24.24 1.20 13.81
N SER A 546 -25.05 1.19 14.87
CA SER A 546 -26.51 1.07 14.77
C SER A 546 -27.20 2.39 14.41
N GLU A 547 -26.62 3.53 14.78
CA GLU A 547 -27.15 4.86 14.51
C GLU A 547 -26.05 5.75 13.95
N PHE A 548 -26.31 6.39 12.81
CA PHE A 548 -25.39 7.35 12.21
C PHE A 548 -26.20 8.39 11.44
N CYS A 549 -25.61 9.58 11.27
CA CYS A 549 -26.21 10.65 10.48
C CYS A 549 -25.24 11.07 9.40
N VAL A 550 -25.72 11.18 8.16
CA VAL A 550 -24.99 11.83 7.05
C VAL A 550 -25.87 12.93 6.50
N ALA A 551 -25.38 14.16 6.56
CA ALA A 551 -26.04 15.33 6.01
C ALA A 551 -25.15 16.00 4.96
N PRO A 552 -25.72 16.57 3.88
CA PRO A 552 -24.95 17.39 2.97
C PRO A 552 -24.37 18.60 3.72
N ASN A 553 -23.11 18.91 3.48
CA ASN A 553 -22.51 20.16 3.94
C ASN A 553 -22.73 21.24 2.87
N ASN A 554 -22.80 22.52 3.23
CA ASN A 554 -23.00 23.65 2.29
C ASN A 554 -21.82 23.86 1.28
N GLY A 555 -20.92 22.89 1.15
CA GLY A 555 -19.79 22.83 0.21
C GLY A 555 -19.63 21.42 -0.37
N ASN A 556 -18.47 21.12 -0.99
CA ASN A 556 -18.19 19.78 -1.56
C ASN A 556 -17.93 18.74 -0.46
N GLY A 557 -18.96 18.17 0.16
CA GLY A 557 -18.81 17.12 1.16
C GLY A 557 -20.05 16.85 2.02
N TRP A 558 -19.89 15.94 2.99
CA TRP A 558 -20.93 15.48 3.91
C TRP A 558 -20.46 15.61 5.36
N LEU A 559 -21.37 16.00 6.25
CA LEU A 559 -21.22 15.89 7.69
C LEU A 559 -21.65 14.49 8.13
N VAL A 560 -20.76 13.75 8.77
CA VAL A 560 -20.99 12.38 9.23
C VAL A 560 -20.84 12.30 10.74
N LYS A 561 -21.84 11.74 11.43
CA LYS A 561 -21.85 11.42 12.85
C LYS A 561 -21.98 9.91 13.04
N SER A 562 -21.15 9.31 13.90
CA SER A 562 -21.11 7.86 14.16
C SER A 562 -21.57 7.58 15.59
N GLY A 563 -22.71 6.89 15.77
CA GLY A 563 -23.26 6.54 17.07
C GLY A 563 -23.54 7.76 17.97
N ASP A 564 -23.28 7.57 19.28
CA ASP A 564 -23.49 8.58 20.33
C ASP A 564 -22.36 9.63 20.41
N SER A 565 -21.36 9.63 19.51
CA SER A 565 -20.29 10.63 19.57
C SER A 565 -20.85 12.01 19.25
N ASP A 566 -20.69 13.02 20.11
CA ASP A 566 -21.17 14.38 19.83
C ASP A 566 -20.42 15.09 18.68
N ASP A 567 -19.31 14.52 18.22
CA ASP A 567 -18.48 15.10 17.18
C ASP A 567 -19.01 14.80 15.76
N PHE A 568 -19.14 15.86 14.96
CA PHE A 568 -19.39 15.76 13.53
C PHE A 568 -18.07 15.80 12.75
N HIS A 569 -17.92 14.89 11.78
CA HIS A 569 -16.76 14.87 10.89
C HIS A 569 -17.15 15.21 9.45
N VAL A 570 -16.32 16.01 8.79
CA VAL A 570 -16.55 16.42 7.40
C VAL A 570 -15.83 15.43 6.48
N VAL A 571 -16.57 14.80 5.58
CA VAL A 571 -16.07 13.93 4.51
C VAL A 571 -16.17 14.68 3.18
N THR A 572 -15.06 14.88 2.49
CA THR A 572 -14.95 15.65 1.24
C THR A 572 -14.64 14.71 0.09
N ASP A 573 -15.34 14.82 -1.05
CA ASP A 573 -14.98 14.12 -2.29
C ASP A 573 -13.80 14.81 -2.97
N CYS A 574 -12.73 14.05 -3.22
CA CYS A 574 -11.52 14.55 -3.88
C CYS A 574 -11.56 14.37 -5.41
N ASN A 575 -12.64 13.82 -5.96
CA ASN A 575 -12.86 13.62 -7.40
C ASN A 575 -11.77 12.83 -8.14
N GLU A 576 -11.03 11.98 -7.43
CA GLU A 576 -10.04 11.10 -8.05
C GLU A 576 -10.68 9.78 -8.50
N SER A 577 -10.87 9.61 -9.81
CA SER A 577 -11.15 8.30 -10.40
C SER A 577 -9.87 7.46 -10.40
N CYS A 578 -9.67 6.66 -9.37
CA CYS A 578 -8.44 5.91 -9.14
C CYS A 578 -8.69 4.39 -9.13
N ASN A 579 -7.92 3.65 -9.94
CA ASN A 579 -7.98 2.17 -10.01
C ASN A 579 -6.87 1.49 -9.18
N CYS A 580 -6.50 2.10 -8.05
CA CYS A 580 -5.41 1.58 -7.23
C CYS A 580 -5.80 0.32 -6.46
N ALA A 581 -4.78 -0.38 -5.95
CA ALA A 581 -4.97 -1.55 -5.12
C ALA A 581 -5.41 -1.22 -3.68
N LEU A 582 -5.47 0.03 -3.22
CA LEU A 582 -5.91 0.38 -1.85
C LEU A 582 -7.41 0.70 -1.84
N ARG A 583 -8.23 -0.33 -2.00
CA ARG A 583 -9.70 -0.22 -2.05
C ARG A 583 -10.39 -1.21 -1.14
N CYS A 584 -11.56 -0.82 -0.67
CA CYS A 584 -12.49 -1.72 -0.01
C CYS A 584 -13.22 -2.53 -1.08
N ASP A 585 -13.18 -3.86 -0.97
CA ASP A 585 -13.86 -4.75 -1.90
C ASP A 585 -15.39 -4.72 -1.68
N ASP A 586 -15.88 -4.34 -0.49
CA ASP A 586 -17.31 -4.25 -0.19
C ASP A 586 -17.91 -2.90 -0.65
N CYS A 587 -17.29 -1.78 -0.29
CA CYS A 587 -17.73 -0.44 -0.73
C CYS A 587 -17.35 -0.11 -2.19
N GLN A 588 -16.51 -0.93 -2.84
CA GLN A 588 -15.92 -0.67 -4.17
C GLN A 588 -15.20 0.68 -4.31
N CYS A 589 -14.90 1.37 -3.20
CA CYS A 589 -14.22 2.67 -3.18
C CYS A 589 -12.75 2.53 -2.78
N CYS A 590 -11.88 3.31 -3.42
CA CYS A 590 -10.48 3.41 -3.02
C CYS A 590 -10.26 4.50 -1.96
N ILE A 591 -9.15 4.40 -1.26
CA ILE A 591 -8.76 5.33 -0.19
C ILE A 591 -8.58 6.78 -0.66
N HIS A 592 -8.26 7.00 -1.93
CA HIS A 592 -8.00 8.34 -2.49
C HIS A 592 -9.28 9.15 -2.74
N ARG A 593 -10.44 8.50 -2.84
CA ARG A 593 -11.66 9.18 -3.29
C ARG A 593 -12.21 10.17 -2.27
N TYR A 594 -12.04 9.90 -0.98
CA TYR A 594 -12.62 10.71 0.09
C TYR A 594 -11.57 11.07 1.14
N LYS A 595 -11.61 12.31 1.63
CA LYS A 595 -10.86 12.78 2.79
C LYS A 595 -11.82 13.10 3.93
N CYS A 596 -11.54 12.63 5.14
CA CYS A 596 -12.36 12.91 6.32
C CYS A 596 -11.56 13.71 7.36
N SER A 597 -12.22 14.63 8.07
CA SER A 597 -11.60 15.45 9.13
C SER A 597 -11.24 14.66 10.40
N CYS A 598 -11.75 13.43 10.56
CA CYS A 598 -11.41 12.60 11.71
C CYS A 598 -9.93 12.17 11.70
N LYS A 599 -9.38 11.89 12.89
CA LYS A 599 -7.98 11.48 13.09
C LYS A 599 -7.55 10.27 12.23
N ASP A 600 -8.44 9.31 11.98
CA ASP A 600 -8.09 8.12 11.21
C ASP A 600 -7.85 8.41 9.72
N SER A 601 -8.59 9.35 9.14
CA SER A 601 -8.37 9.79 7.76
C SER A 601 -7.36 10.91 7.68
N ALA A 602 -7.51 11.95 8.49
CA ALA A 602 -6.64 13.12 8.49
C ALA A 602 -5.21 12.76 8.89
N THR A 603 -5.04 12.00 9.99
CA THR A 603 -3.72 11.70 10.58
C THR A 603 -3.10 10.41 10.07
N LYS A 604 -3.89 9.34 9.97
CA LYS A 604 -3.35 8.01 9.61
C LYS A 604 -3.43 7.71 8.12
N TRP A 605 -4.01 8.61 7.32
CA TRP A 605 -4.30 8.41 5.91
C TRP A 605 -4.95 7.03 5.66
N ASN A 606 -6.06 6.76 6.33
CA ASN A 606 -6.82 5.52 6.21
C ASN A 606 -8.28 5.82 5.83
N MET A 607 -8.95 4.84 5.24
CA MET A 607 -10.40 4.89 5.07
C MET A 607 -11.05 4.64 6.43
N CYS A 608 -11.55 5.71 7.06
CA CYS A 608 -12.18 5.66 8.38
C CYS A 608 -13.64 5.17 8.27
N GLU A 609 -14.23 4.85 9.43
CA GLU A 609 -15.64 4.47 9.51
C GLU A 609 -16.59 5.51 8.88
N HIS A 610 -16.31 6.81 9.03
CA HIS A 610 -17.15 7.87 8.44
C HIS A 610 -17.22 7.81 6.92
N ILE A 611 -16.09 7.51 6.26
CA ILE A 611 -16.05 7.31 4.80
C ILE A 611 -16.85 6.06 4.41
N HIS A 612 -16.80 5.00 5.22
CA HIS A 612 -17.58 3.79 4.99
C HIS A 612 -19.08 4.01 5.18
N LEU A 613 -19.50 4.68 6.26
CA LEU A 613 -20.90 5.01 6.55
C LEU A 613 -21.53 5.85 5.44
N MET A 614 -20.81 6.87 4.96
CA MET A 614 -21.28 7.68 3.82
C MET A 614 -21.44 6.84 2.55
N ASN A 615 -20.51 5.93 2.23
CA ASN A 615 -20.65 5.05 1.07
C ASN A 615 -21.80 4.04 1.21
N LEU A 616 -22.06 3.54 2.42
CA LEU A 616 -23.19 2.66 2.70
C LEU A 616 -24.52 3.38 2.42
N GLN A 617 -24.66 4.63 2.87
CA GLN A 617 -25.86 5.43 2.62
C GLN A 617 -26.05 5.76 1.13
N ASN A 618 -25.00 6.20 0.44
CA ASN A 618 -25.09 6.48 -1.01
C ASN A 618 -25.44 5.23 -1.84
N SER A 619 -25.01 4.04 -1.39
CA SER A 619 -25.37 2.77 -2.04
C SER A 619 -26.85 2.41 -1.83
N SER A 620 -27.42 2.75 -0.66
CA SER A 620 -28.85 2.60 -0.37
C SER A 620 -29.70 3.56 -1.21
N THR A 621 -29.28 4.82 -1.37
CA THR A 621 -30.00 5.82 -2.17
C THR A 621 -30.00 5.49 -3.67
N LEU A 622 -28.95 4.85 -4.19
CA LEU A 622 -28.89 4.39 -5.59
C LEU A 622 -29.82 3.20 -5.88
N LEU A 623 -30.16 2.39 -4.87
CA LEU A 623 -31.17 1.33 -5.01
C LEU A 623 -32.60 1.89 -5.01
N GLU A 624 -32.85 3.00 -4.32
CA GLU A 624 -34.15 3.68 -4.32
C GLU A 624 -34.43 4.44 -5.62
N LEU A 625 -33.40 4.82 -6.37
CA LEU A 625 -33.53 5.52 -7.66
C LEU A 625 -33.84 4.58 -8.85
N ASP A 626 -33.71 3.26 -8.71
CA ASP A 626 -33.98 2.28 -9.78
C ASP A 626 -35.41 1.70 -9.72
N GLU A 627 -36.18 1.97 -8.66
CA GLU A 627 -37.61 1.61 -8.53
C GLU A 627 -38.58 2.79 -8.77
N GLY A 628 -38.07 3.96 -9.15
CA GLY A 628 -38.82 5.22 -9.17
C GLY A 628 -39.05 5.86 -10.54
N VAL A 629 -39.21 5.10 -11.63
CA VAL A 629 -39.74 5.66 -12.88
C VAL A 629 -40.82 4.75 -13.47
N LEU A 630 -42.07 5.02 -13.08
CA LEU A 630 -43.26 5.02 -13.95
C LEU A 630 -44.51 5.24 -13.10
N ASN A 631 -44.97 6.51 -13.07
CA ASN A 631 -46.34 7.01 -12.95
C ASN A 631 -46.34 8.29 -12.11
N GLU A 632 -46.43 9.44 -12.78
CA GLU A 632 -47.64 10.30 -12.82
C GLU A 632 -47.76 11.16 -11.54
N VAL A 633 -47.95 12.48 -11.53
CA VAL A 633 -48.47 13.41 -12.54
C VAL A 633 -48.33 14.85 -11.98
N ILE A 634 -47.96 15.78 -12.86
CA ILE A 634 -48.37 17.20 -12.95
C ILE A 634 -48.02 18.16 -11.80
N VAL A 635 -47.10 19.06 -12.15
CA VAL A 635 -46.84 20.39 -11.59
C VAL A 635 -48.13 21.21 -11.50
N ASN A 636 -48.38 21.85 -10.35
CA ASN A 636 -48.95 23.19 -10.34
C ASN A 636 -48.40 24.01 -9.16
N THR A 637 -47.79 25.13 -9.55
CA THR A 637 -47.36 26.24 -8.70
C THR A 637 -48.55 27.10 -8.29
N SER A 638 -48.71 27.40 -7.00
CA SER A 638 -49.31 28.67 -6.54
C SER A 638 -49.10 28.90 -5.05
N GLU A 639 -48.47 30.05 -4.77
CA GLU A 639 -48.75 30.98 -3.68
C GLU A 639 -48.17 30.77 -2.26
N VAL A 640 -47.84 31.93 -1.71
CA VAL A 640 -47.02 32.28 -0.55
C VAL A 640 -47.94 32.55 0.64
N ASP A 641 -47.46 32.17 1.84
CA ASP A 641 -47.83 32.58 3.22
C ASP A 641 -47.83 31.29 4.08
N SER A 642 -47.06 31.12 5.16
CA SER A 642 -46.86 32.00 6.31
C SER A 642 -45.59 31.61 7.11
N PHE A 643 -44.89 32.60 7.65
CA PHE A 643 -43.61 32.50 8.38
C PHE A 643 -43.83 32.43 9.91
N GLU A 644 -44.89 31.78 10.39
CA GLU A 644 -45.25 31.76 11.82
C GLU A 644 -45.26 30.37 12.49
N GLU A 645 -45.17 29.27 11.74
CA GLU A 645 -45.11 27.92 12.35
C GLU A 645 -43.70 27.49 12.80
N SER A 646 -42.64 28.21 12.41
CA SER A 646 -41.25 27.84 12.74
C SER A 646 -40.76 28.36 14.10
N LEU A 647 -41.53 29.20 14.80
CA LEU A 647 -41.15 29.69 16.13
C LEU A 647 -41.70 28.83 17.28
N GLN A 648 -42.74 28.02 17.04
CA GLN A 648 -43.30 27.14 18.06
C GLN A 648 -42.40 25.90 18.33
N SER A 649 -41.66 25.42 17.32
CA SER A 649 -40.81 24.23 17.48
C SER A 649 -39.47 24.49 18.20
N LEU A 650 -39.06 25.75 18.32
CA LEU A 650 -37.84 26.16 19.04
C LEU A 650 -38.10 26.26 20.56
N ASP A 651 -39.28 26.71 20.97
CA ASP A 651 -39.68 26.73 22.38
C ASP A 651 -39.92 25.31 22.94
N ASP A 652 -40.46 24.40 22.12
CA ASP A 652 -40.63 22.99 22.50
C ASP A 652 -39.27 22.26 22.63
N LEU A 653 -38.29 22.59 21.78
CA LEU A 653 -36.92 22.07 21.87
C LEU A 653 -36.19 22.63 23.11
N TYR A 654 -36.40 23.90 23.43
CA TYR A 654 -35.83 24.56 24.62
C TYR A 654 -36.42 23.99 25.92
N HIS A 655 -37.72 23.67 25.94
CA HIS A 655 -38.37 23.05 27.11
C HIS A 655 -38.00 21.57 27.28
N SER A 656 -37.75 20.83 26.19
CA SER A 656 -37.35 19.42 26.24
C SER A 656 -35.90 19.23 26.70
N ILE A 657 -35.01 20.19 26.42
CA ILE A 657 -33.62 20.17 26.94
C ILE A 657 -33.59 20.46 28.45
N ARG A 658 -34.51 21.30 28.93
CA ARG A 658 -34.62 21.70 30.35
C ARG A 658 -35.08 20.58 31.29
N SER A 659 -35.76 19.55 30.78
CA SER A 659 -36.30 18.45 31.60
C SER A 659 -35.34 17.26 31.79
N GLY A 660 -34.17 17.26 31.12
CA GLY A 660 -33.23 16.13 31.08
C GLY A 660 -31.99 16.19 31.98
N LEU A 661 -31.73 17.30 32.70
CA LEU A 661 -30.45 17.50 33.41
C LEU A 661 -30.58 17.26 34.93
N LYS A 662 -29.79 16.33 35.48
CA LYS A 662 -29.95 15.80 36.86
C LYS A 662 -29.03 16.36 37.94
N THR A 663 -28.17 17.35 37.69
CA THR A 663 -27.28 17.91 38.74
C THR A 663 -27.03 19.42 38.63
N VAL A 664 -27.09 20.10 39.78
CA VAL A 664 -26.96 21.57 39.94
C VAL A 664 -25.49 22.06 39.81
N SER A 665 -24.50 21.16 39.85
CA SER A 665 -23.08 21.51 39.73
C SER A 665 -22.68 21.96 38.31
N ASP A 666 -23.36 21.47 37.28
CA ASP A 666 -22.98 21.72 35.88
C ASP A 666 -23.51 23.08 35.38
N ILE A 667 -24.57 23.60 36.02
CA ILE A 667 -25.18 24.89 35.69
C ILE A 667 -24.28 26.06 36.12
N ALA A 668 -23.53 25.93 37.22
CA ALA A 668 -22.62 26.99 37.69
C ALA A 668 -21.37 27.14 36.82
N PHE A 669 -20.86 26.03 36.28
CA PHE A 669 -19.68 26.01 35.40
C PHE A 669 -20.00 26.61 34.01
N PHE A 670 -21.17 26.28 33.44
CA PHE A 670 -21.60 26.84 32.15
C PHE A 670 -22.00 28.32 32.23
N LYS A 671 -22.57 28.77 33.36
CA LYS A 671 -22.97 30.17 33.53
C LYS A 671 -21.76 31.12 33.61
N ASP A 672 -20.70 30.74 34.33
CA ASP A 672 -19.46 31.52 34.42
C ASP A 672 -18.70 31.60 33.07
N HIS A 673 -18.81 30.55 32.25
CA HIS A 673 -18.16 30.48 30.94
C HIS A 673 -18.90 31.32 29.87
N ILE A 674 -20.24 31.28 29.87
CA ILE A 674 -21.06 32.09 28.96
C ILE A 674 -21.03 33.57 29.35
N GLU A 675 -21.04 33.91 30.65
CA GLU A 675 -20.93 35.31 31.08
C GLU A 675 -19.57 35.93 30.69
N LYS A 676 -18.46 35.18 30.78
CA LYS A 676 -17.12 35.63 30.31
C LYS A 676 -17.04 35.74 28.78
N TYR A 677 -17.71 34.85 28.05
CA TYR A 677 -17.74 34.87 26.59
C TYR A 677 -18.62 36.00 26.03
N VAL A 678 -19.75 36.29 26.69
CA VAL A 678 -20.62 37.42 26.33
C VAL A 678 -19.95 38.76 26.69
N PHE A 679 -19.21 38.84 27.80
CA PHE A 679 -18.44 40.05 28.15
C PHE A 679 -17.32 40.35 27.15
N SER A 680 -16.61 39.33 26.64
CA SER A 680 -15.53 39.54 25.67
C SER A 680 -16.05 39.96 24.28
N ILE A 681 -17.23 39.49 23.89
CA ILE A 681 -17.92 39.93 22.67
C ILE A 681 -18.41 41.38 22.81
N PHE A 682 -18.90 41.77 23.99
CA PHE A 682 -19.31 43.15 24.28
C PHE A 682 -18.14 44.14 24.32
N GLU A 683 -16.96 43.73 24.81
CA GLU A 683 -15.74 44.56 24.77
C GLU A 683 -15.17 44.70 23.35
N GLN A 684 -15.22 43.63 22.55
CA GLN A 684 -14.74 43.67 21.15
C GLN A 684 -15.67 44.46 20.22
N GLN A 685 -17.00 44.44 20.43
CA GLN A 685 -17.91 45.24 19.62
C GLN A 685 -17.87 46.74 19.98
N ASN A 686 -17.65 47.10 21.25
CA ASN A 686 -17.55 48.52 21.66
C ASN A 686 -16.21 49.20 21.30
N ALA A 687 -15.13 48.44 21.07
CA ALA A 687 -13.87 48.99 20.58
C ALA A 687 -13.90 49.40 19.09
N SER A 688 -14.85 48.87 18.32
CA SER A 688 -15.03 49.15 16.88
C SER A 688 -15.98 50.30 16.56
N VAL A 689 -16.64 50.91 17.56
CA VAL A 689 -17.61 52.02 17.37
C VAL A 689 -17.06 53.39 17.79
N LEU A 690 -15.88 53.47 18.41
CA LEU A 690 -15.28 54.73 18.87
C LEU A 690 -14.22 55.36 17.94
N HIS A 691 -14.10 54.89 16.69
CA HIS A 691 -13.21 55.53 15.70
C HIS A 691 -13.93 56.12 14.47
N PHE A 692 -15.25 56.25 14.53
CA PHE A 692 -16.06 56.97 13.54
C PHE A 692 -17.13 57.81 14.26
N GLU A 693 -16.70 58.88 14.96
CA GLU A 693 -17.44 60.14 15.17
C GLU A 693 -16.69 61.01 16.22
N GLN A 694 -15.74 61.82 15.71
CA GLN A 694 -15.23 63.13 16.17
C GLN A 694 -13.73 63.29 15.91
#